data_AF-A0AAW5V2F9-F1
#
_entry.id   AF-A0AAW5V2F9-F1
#
_cell.length_a   1.000
_cell.length_b   1.000
_cell.length_c   1.000
_cell.angle_alpha   90.00
_cell.angle_beta   90.00
_cell.angle_gamma   90.00
#
_symmetry.space_group_name_H-M   'P 1'
#
loop_
_entity.id
_entity.type
_entity.pdbx_description
1 polymer ?
#
loop_
_entity_poly.entity_id
_entity_poly.type
_entity_poly.pdbx_seq_one_letter_code
_entity_poly.pdbx_strand_id
1 'polypeptide(L)'
;MFRNFTYLLFGVFVWNCSEDGIGSFSEETKEKIRKKIKQEGFQGVVLISQDDTVLFRETIYSGKRRKRSQLFQKHAFPLGESSKLFTAYLIHRLAEEKKISIVDPIQKHLKWFPNPKITIEHLLRHTSGLPKIIEFMPNFDSERSNLKRDDIKRSFLESNFKPNFAPGEYWKYSRLDYLFLAYLIEFVTNQPYASVVKKEIFEPLEMKHSQVDPNDLLLGNSGILSTPEDLKIFSEAIRTTKGISKEAKESIIKRTVLTDAISEDPIAFGEGVYVGDYFYWAYGKKNGVSNFIYHDLKSRIFITILSPYGVSKGDLSSIKSTLTEIIFSAKKLNLRKKTNSPNELYIEDFMKEEKVPSLGIAVFKNYNLQWKKMYGTKTQQTLFRAGSLSKTMTATATLRLVESGQLDLYSNWINKLKQYKVSVPKGKKRSVVNLDLLLSHTSGLTEKGNWDDPVNSGKKHLKDLKDTNVSKGNGLKLYYKPGTKSRYSGGGYSIVQEILTERTGEPFPTLMEEYVFNPLHMKRSTFRQNLTEKDDRCDGYDELGKILPEKKFVTPELSSGGLWTTPEDIGTLFNEVAKAKQGRSEFLTKESAEYLLSPKMSAASLTVHALVAHGFFLNRTGKTEYFFHGGHTKGHKSLAIFNAEKGYGVVIMTNSENGSKLIWRILRTISVDEKWDKFVN
;
A
#
# COMPACT_ATOMS: atom_id res chain seq x y z
N MET A 1 -50.04 35.38 -62.30
CA MET A 1 -50.35 35.05 -60.89
C MET A 1 -49.18 34.21 -60.37
N PHE A 2 -48.38 34.80 -59.46
CA PHE A 2 -47.23 34.29 -58.68
C PHE A 2 -46.64 32.90 -59.01
N ARG A 3 -45.46 32.80 -59.63
CA ARG A 3 -44.08 32.74 -59.05
C ARG A 3 -43.73 31.49 -58.22
N ASN A 4 -43.03 30.57 -58.92
CA ASN A 4 -41.73 29.98 -58.57
C ASN A 4 -41.57 28.93 -57.45
N PHE A 5 -41.18 27.73 -57.91
CA PHE A 5 -39.99 26.95 -57.54
C PHE A 5 -39.90 26.22 -56.18
N THR A 6 -39.67 24.89 -56.26
CA THR A 6 -38.46 24.12 -55.83
C THR A 6 -38.75 22.82 -55.04
N TYR A 7 -38.56 21.69 -55.73
CA TYR A 7 -37.85 20.43 -55.41
C TYR A 7 -37.89 19.72 -54.03
N LEU A 8 -38.23 18.43 -54.18
CA LEU A 8 -37.68 17.19 -53.60
C LEU A 8 -37.68 16.95 -52.07
N LEU A 9 -38.53 16.00 -51.68
CA LEU A 9 -38.48 15.20 -50.47
C LEU A 9 -37.11 14.52 -50.26
N PHE A 10 -36.38 14.95 -49.23
CA PHE A 10 -35.39 14.11 -48.55
C PHE A 10 -35.96 13.75 -47.18
N GLY A 11 -36.28 12.46 -47.01
CA GLY A 11 -36.61 11.89 -45.71
C GLY A 11 -35.38 11.91 -44.81
N VAL A 12 -35.39 12.76 -43.79
CA VAL A 12 -34.43 12.71 -42.70
C VAL A 12 -34.84 11.58 -41.77
N PHE A 13 -34.16 10.43 -41.90
CA PHE A 13 -34.05 9.47 -40.81
C PHE A 13 -33.34 10.18 -39.64
N VAL A 14 -34.12 10.68 -38.69
CA VAL A 14 -33.61 11.04 -37.37
C VAL A 14 -33.24 9.72 -36.71
N TRP A 15 -31.97 9.35 -36.78
CA TRP A 15 -31.43 8.34 -35.88
C TRP A 15 -31.54 8.96 -34.49
N ASN A 16 -32.51 8.49 -33.70
CA ASN A 16 -32.55 8.67 -32.26
C ASN A 16 -31.29 7.99 -31.69
N CYS A 17 -30.17 8.69 -31.77
CA CYS A 17 -29.04 8.45 -30.89
C CYS A 17 -29.56 8.85 -29.52
N SER A 18 -29.99 7.87 -28.74
CA SER A 18 -30.39 8.08 -27.36
C SER A 18 -29.30 8.92 -26.70
N GLU A 19 -29.66 10.09 -26.18
CA GLU A 19 -28.83 10.82 -25.25
C GLU A 19 -28.42 9.82 -24.17
N ASP A 20 -27.17 9.34 -24.20
CA ASP A 20 -26.55 8.67 -23.07
C ASP A 20 -26.64 9.67 -21.92
N GLY A 21 -27.62 9.48 -21.05
CA GLY A 21 -27.94 10.43 -19.98
C GLY A 21 -26.66 10.81 -19.25
N ILE A 22 -26.40 12.11 -19.20
CA ILE A 22 -25.22 12.70 -18.57
C ILE A 22 -25.08 12.12 -17.16
N GLY A 23 -24.07 11.27 -16.95
CA GLY A 23 -23.84 10.60 -15.67
C GLY A 23 -24.22 9.12 -15.62
N SER A 24 -24.32 8.41 -16.74
CA SER A 24 -24.30 6.94 -16.78
C SER A 24 -23.08 6.42 -17.56
N PHE A 25 -22.66 5.17 -17.34
CA PHE A 25 -21.67 4.55 -18.24
C PHE A 25 -22.26 4.43 -19.64
N SER A 26 -21.45 4.67 -20.68
CA SER A 26 -21.85 4.35 -22.05
C SER A 26 -22.16 2.86 -22.18
N GLU A 27 -23.06 2.48 -23.08
CA GLU A 27 -23.38 1.05 -23.31
C GLU A 27 -22.13 0.25 -23.69
N GLU A 28 -21.19 0.85 -24.43
CA GLU A 28 -19.89 0.23 -24.71
C GLU A 28 -19.10 -0.09 -23.41
N THR A 29 -19.09 0.84 -22.45
CA THR A 29 -18.43 0.64 -21.15
C THR A 29 -19.13 -0.44 -20.34
N LYS A 30 -20.47 -0.43 -20.32
CA LYS A 30 -21.26 -1.48 -19.64
C LYS A 30 -20.98 -2.85 -20.26
N GLU A 31 -20.93 -2.96 -21.58
CA GLU A 31 -20.66 -4.22 -22.27
C GLU A 31 -19.22 -4.72 -22.02
N LYS A 32 -18.22 -3.83 -21.98
CA LYS A 32 -16.85 -4.19 -21.57
C LYS A 32 -16.81 -4.76 -20.16
N ILE A 33 -17.46 -4.10 -19.21
CA ILE A 33 -17.59 -4.57 -17.83
C ILE A 33 -18.27 -5.95 -17.80
N ARG A 34 -19.41 -6.12 -18.48
CA ARG A 34 -20.12 -7.41 -18.59
C ARG A 34 -19.22 -8.52 -19.13
N LYS A 35 -18.55 -8.28 -20.26
CA LYS A 35 -17.70 -9.27 -20.94
C LYS A 35 -16.57 -9.73 -20.02
N LYS A 36 -15.91 -8.79 -19.34
CA LYS A 36 -14.78 -9.10 -18.45
C LYS A 36 -15.24 -9.87 -17.20
N ILE A 37 -16.32 -9.41 -16.57
CA ILE A 37 -16.90 -10.11 -15.41
C ILE A 37 -17.32 -11.55 -15.80
N LYS A 38 -17.91 -11.74 -16.98
CA LYS A 38 -18.26 -13.08 -17.51
C LYS A 38 -17.03 -13.94 -17.77
N GLN A 39 -15.95 -13.40 -18.34
CA GLN A 39 -14.69 -14.11 -18.59
C GLN A 39 -14.05 -14.64 -17.30
N GLU A 40 -14.15 -13.88 -16.22
CA GLU A 40 -13.63 -14.26 -14.90
C GLU A 40 -14.58 -15.21 -14.12
N GLY A 41 -15.71 -15.60 -14.74
CA GLY A 41 -16.66 -16.57 -14.19
C GLY A 41 -17.48 -16.06 -13.00
N PHE A 42 -17.51 -14.74 -12.77
CA PHE A 42 -18.23 -14.14 -11.67
C PHE A 42 -19.74 -14.27 -11.83
N GLN A 43 -20.40 -14.47 -10.69
CA GLN A 43 -21.85 -14.51 -10.59
C GLN A 43 -22.27 -13.70 -9.36
N GLY A 44 -23.24 -12.82 -9.50
CA GLY A 44 -23.64 -11.93 -8.41
C GLY A 44 -24.27 -10.62 -8.87
N VAL A 45 -24.36 -9.67 -7.95
CA VAL A 45 -24.85 -8.32 -8.22
C VAL A 45 -23.69 -7.34 -8.09
N VAL A 46 -23.57 -6.43 -9.05
CA VAL A 46 -22.62 -5.31 -9.02
C VAL A 46 -23.43 -4.02 -9.08
N LEU A 47 -23.22 -3.15 -8.10
CA LEU A 47 -23.75 -1.79 -8.10
C LEU A 47 -22.57 -0.80 -8.05
N ILE A 48 -22.58 0.15 -8.97
CA ILE A 48 -21.64 1.26 -9.05
C ILE A 48 -22.47 2.53 -9.08
N SER A 49 -22.25 3.42 -8.12
CA SER A 49 -22.88 4.73 -8.10
C SER A 49 -21.83 5.82 -7.93
N GLN A 50 -22.22 7.01 -8.37
CA GLN A 50 -21.52 8.23 -8.05
C GLN A 50 -22.52 9.21 -7.47
N ASP A 51 -22.24 9.72 -6.27
CA ASP A 51 -23.24 10.45 -5.49
C ASP A 51 -24.55 9.61 -5.42
N ASP A 52 -25.69 10.25 -5.63
CA ASP A 52 -26.99 9.58 -5.65
C ASP A 52 -27.29 8.87 -6.99
N THR A 53 -26.48 9.08 -8.02
CA THR A 53 -26.71 8.51 -9.35
C THR A 53 -26.12 7.10 -9.47
N VAL A 54 -26.94 6.13 -9.83
CA VAL A 54 -26.48 4.77 -10.14
C VAL A 54 -25.93 4.72 -11.56
N LEU A 55 -24.63 4.48 -11.70
CA LEU A 55 -23.92 4.40 -12.99
C LEU A 55 -24.06 3.02 -13.66
N PHE A 56 -24.09 1.98 -12.83
CA PHE A 56 -24.19 0.58 -13.24
C PHE A 56 -24.88 -0.21 -12.14
N ARG A 57 -25.84 -1.04 -12.51
CA ARG A 57 -26.45 -2.00 -11.59
C ARG A 57 -26.91 -3.22 -12.35
N GLU A 58 -26.16 -4.30 -12.22
CA GLU A 58 -26.46 -5.54 -12.96
C GLU A 58 -26.33 -6.78 -12.10
N THR A 59 -27.21 -7.73 -12.41
CA THR A 59 -27.12 -9.11 -11.95
C THR A 59 -26.47 -9.94 -13.05
N ILE A 60 -25.31 -10.51 -12.75
CA ILE A 60 -24.52 -11.30 -13.68
C ILE A 60 -24.65 -12.78 -13.29
N TYR A 61 -25.08 -13.61 -14.23
CA TYR A 61 -25.32 -15.04 -14.02
C TYR A 61 -25.07 -15.82 -15.32
N SER A 62 -24.44 -17.00 -15.23
CA SER A 62 -24.04 -17.81 -16.39
C SER A 62 -24.91 -19.07 -16.63
N GLY A 63 -26.06 -19.20 -15.98
CA GLY A 63 -26.96 -20.37 -16.12
C GLY A 63 -28.25 -20.13 -16.91
N LYS A 64 -28.79 -21.19 -17.54
CA LYS A 64 -30.02 -21.18 -18.38
C LYS A 64 -31.34 -20.85 -17.67
N ARG A 65 -31.36 -20.66 -16.34
CA ARG A 65 -32.61 -20.43 -15.57
C ARG A 65 -32.88 -18.93 -15.32
N ARG A 66 -33.63 -18.32 -16.23
CA ARG A 66 -34.13 -16.92 -16.15
C ARG A 66 -34.90 -16.58 -14.86
N LYS A 67 -35.45 -17.57 -14.13
CA LYS A 67 -36.10 -17.39 -12.81
C LYS A 67 -35.14 -17.00 -11.67
N ARG A 68 -33.83 -17.26 -11.78
CA ARG A 68 -32.86 -16.95 -10.71
C ARG A 68 -32.29 -15.52 -10.77
N SER A 69 -32.34 -14.84 -11.92
CA SER A 69 -31.96 -13.42 -11.98
C SER A 69 -32.96 -12.50 -11.27
N GLN A 70 -34.24 -12.87 -11.24
CA GLN A 70 -35.27 -12.17 -10.44
C GLN A 70 -35.05 -12.32 -8.92
N LEU A 71 -34.54 -13.47 -8.46
CA LEU A 71 -34.16 -13.71 -7.06
C LEU A 71 -33.04 -12.77 -6.59
N PHE A 72 -32.14 -12.31 -7.46
CA PHE A 72 -31.07 -11.40 -7.03
C PHE A 72 -31.46 -9.92 -7.03
N GLN A 73 -32.64 -9.56 -7.52
CA GLN A 73 -33.11 -8.17 -7.53
C GLN A 73 -33.71 -7.73 -6.19
N LYS A 74 -34.11 -8.66 -5.31
CA LYS A 74 -34.88 -8.37 -4.08
C LYS A 74 -34.33 -9.01 -2.79
N HIS A 75 -33.20 -9.72 -2.84
CA HIS A 75 -32.69 -10.48 -1.69
C HIS A 75 -31.56 -9.74 -0.97
N ALA A 76 -31.62 -9.77 0.37
CA ALA A 76 -30.52 -9.39 1.23
C ALA A 76 -29.46 -10.51 1.27
N PHE A 77 -28.18 -10.14 1.26
CA PHE A 77 -27.05 -11.07 1.27
C PHE A 77 -26.27 -10.94 2.58
N PRO A 78 -25.78 -12.04 3.16
CA PRO A 78 -24.97 -11.98 4.37
C PRO A 78 -23.63 -11.28 4.10
N LEU A 79 -23.35 -10.24 4.88
CA LEU A 79 -22.19 -9.37 4.71
C LEU A 79 -20.90 -9.90 5.33
N GLY A 80 -20.96 -11.00 6.10
CA GLY A 80 -19.79 -11.49 6.84
C GLY A 80 -19.09 -10.37 7.59
N GLU A 81 -17.76 -10.32 7.48
CA GLU A 81 -16.85 -9.36 8.10
C GLU A 81 -17.11 -7.88 7.76
N SER A 82 -17.81 -7.57 6.67
CA SER A 82 -18.18 -6.18 6.33
C SER A 82 -19.20 -5.60 7.32
N SER A 83 -19.83 -6.44 8.15
CA SER A 83 -20.72 -6.00 9.25
C SER A 83 -19.99 -5.14 10.29
N LYS A 84 -18.66 -5.27 10.41
CA LYS A 84 -17.83 -4.48 11.33
C LYS A 84 -18.02 -2.97 11.18
N LEU A 85 -18.24 -2.48 9.95
CA LEU A 85 -18.44 -1.05 9.70
C LEU A 85 -19.70 -0.51 10.39
N PHE A 86 -20.77 -1.31 10.49
CA PHE A 86 -21.98 -0.95 11.22
C PHE A 86 -21.73 -0.90 12.74
N THR A 87 -20.95 -1.84 13.27
CA THR A 87 -20.56 -1.84 14.68
C THR A 87 -19.70 -0.62 15.01
N ALA A 88 -18.73 -0.26 14.16
CA ALA A 88 -17.92 0.94 14.34
C ALA A 88 -18.80 2.21 14.34
N TYR A 89 -19.76 2.31 13.42
CA TYR A 89 -20.74 3.40 13.39
C TYR A 89 -21.53 3.50 14.72
N LEU A 90 -22.03 2.38 15.26
CA LEU A 90 -22.75 2.37 16.53
C LEU A 90 -21.88 2.77 17.73
N ILE A 91 -20.63 2.34 17.77
CA ILE A 91 -19.70 2.72 18.85
C ILE A 91 -19.48 4.24 18.84
N HIS A 92 -19.30 4.85 17.67
CA HIS A 92 -19.19 6.31 17.58
C HIS A 92 -20.48 7.03 17.94
N ARG A 93 -21.66 6.52 17.54
CA ARG A 93 -22.96 7.06 18.00
C ARG A 93 -23.06 7.07 19.52
N LEU A 94 -22.74 5.95 20.17
CA LEU A 94 -22.78 5.84 21.63
C LEU A 94 -21.75 6.75 22.31
N ALA A 95 -20.60 6.98 21.68
CA ALA A 95 -19.59 7.92 22.17
C ALA A 95 -20.05 9.38 22.06
N GLU A 96 -20.71 9.75 20.97
CA GLU A 96 -21.33 11.08 20.78
C GLU A 96 -22.46 11.34 21.78
N GLU A 97 -23.24 10.30 22.10
CA GLU A 97 -24.24 10.32 23.17
C GLU A 97 -23.63 10.33 24.58
N LYS A 98 -22.30 10.32 24.70
CA LYS A 98 -21.53 10.28 25.96
C LYS A 98 -21.83 9.07 26.82
N LYS A 99 -22.38 8.00 26.25
CA LYS A 99 -22.62 6.73 26.96
C LYS A 99 -21.33 5.94 27.15
N ILE A 100 -20.37 6.12 26.25
CA ILE A 100 -19.02 5.55 26.32
C ILE A 100 -17.98 6.59 25.88
N SER A 101 -16.70 6.33 26.17
CA SER A 101 -15.57 6.98 25.50
C SER A 101 -14.74 5.93 24.81
N ILE A 102 -14.30 6.16 23.56
CA ILE A 102 -13.50 5.16 22.82
C ILE A 102 -12.16 4.84 23.49
N VAL A 103 -11.64 5.72 24.34
CA VAL A 103 -10.43 5.47 25.14
C VAL A 103 -10.71 4.79 26.47
N ASP A 104 -11.98 4.53 26.80
CA ASP A 104 -12.33 3.78 28.00
C ASP A 104 -11.73 2.37 27.95
N PRO A 105 -11.14 1.89 29.06
CA PRO A 105 -10.91 0.47 29.25
C PRO A 105 -12.22 -0.31 29.06
N ILE A 106 -12.20 -1.39 28.27
CA ILE A 106 -13.41 -2.19 28.05
C ILE A 106 -13.98 -2.75 29.36
N GLN A 107 -13.09 -3.06 30.32
CA GLN A 107 -13.45 -3.56 31.64
C GLN A 107 -14.22 -2.54 32.49
N LYS A 108 -14.19 -1.24 32.14
CA LYS A 108 -15.06 -0.23 32.76
C LYS A 108 -16.53 -0.64 32.63
N HIS A 109 -16.91 -1.16 31.46
CA HIS A 109 -18.28 -1.55 31.10
C HIS A 109 -18.49 -3.06 31.27
N LEU A 110 -17.60 -3.88 30.72
CA LEU A 110 -17.69 -5.34 30.79
C LEU A 110 -16.77 -5.88 31.89
N LYS A 111 -17.25 -5.94 33.15
CA LYS A 111 -16.42 -6.31 34.33
C LYS A 111 -15.71 -7.67 34.22
N TRP A 112 -16.30 -8.60 33.49
CA TRP A 112 -15.76 -9.94 33.24
C TRP A 112 -14.59 -9.97 32.24
N PHE A 113 -14.29 -8.86 31.56
CA PHE A 113 -13.24 -8.81 30.56
C PHE A 113 -11.84 -8.86 31.23
N PRO A 114 -10.93 -9.77 30.81
CA PRO A 114 -9.76 -10.14 31.62
C PRO A 114 -8.62 -9.11 31.65
N ASN A 115 -8.48 -8.26 30.62
CA ASN A 115 -7.36 -7.32 30.51
C ASN A 115 -7.80 -5.85 30.73
N PRO A 116 -7.40 -5.19 31.84
CA PRO A 116 -7.78 -3.81 32.14
C PRO A 116 -7.17 -2.77 31.20
N LYS A 117 -6.13 -3.12 30.42
CA LYS A 117 -5.43 -2.18 29.55
C LYS A 117 -6.02 -2.11 28.13
N ILE A 118 -6.91 -3.04 27.77
CA ILE A 118 -7.55 -3.04 26.46
C ILE A 118 -8.66 -1.99 26.48
N THR A 119 -8.60 -1.02 25.56
CA THR A 119 -9.60 0.04 25.40
C THR A 119 -10.57 -0.32 24.26
N ILE A 120 -11.67 0.43 24.16
CA ILE A 120 -12.63 0.29 23.06
C ILE A 120 -11.94 0.58 21.71
N GLU A 121 -11.06 1.59 21.65
CA GLU A 121 -10.27 1.91 20.46
C GLU A 121 -9.33 0.75 20.06
N HIS A 122 -8.72 0.06 21.02
CA HIS A 122 -7.89 -1.11 20.72
C HIS A 122 -8.68 -2.21 20.02
N LEU A 123 -9.95 -2.42 20.41
CA LEU A 123 -10.84 -3.38 19.74
C LEU A 123 -11.21 -2.90 18.33
N LEU A 124 -11.64 -1.64 18.19
CA LEU A 124 -12.00 -1.06 16.88
C LEU A 124 -10.86 -1.19 15.84
N ARG A 125 -9.61 -1.06 16.30
CA ARG A 125 -8.42 -1.03 15.44
C ARG A 125 -7.68 -2.36 15.31
N HIS A 126 -8.16 -3.45 15.93
CA HIS A 126 -7.45 -4.73 16.03
C HIS A 126 -6.03 -4.61 16.61
N THR A 127 -5.86 -3.74 17.61
CA THR A 127 -4.59 -3.56 18.34
C THR A 127 -4.68 -4.04 19.79
N SER A 128 -5.73 -4.80 20.11
CA SER A 128 -6.01 -5.34 21.44
C SER A 128 -5.05 -6.45 21.88
N GLY A 129 -4.46 -7.17 20.91
CA GLY A 129 -3.68 -8.37 21.14
C GLY A 129 -4.50 -9.63 21.43
N LEU A 130 -5.81 -9.60 21.21
CA LEU A 130 -6.68 -10.77 21.38
C LEU A 130 -6.31 -11.93 20.42
N PRO A 131 -6.51 -13.19 20.84
CA PRO A 131 -6.21 -14.36 20.01
C PRO A 131 -7.22 -14.53 18.88
N LYS A 132 -6.86 -15.32 17.87
CA LYS A 132 -7.82 -15.91 16.94
C LYS A 132 -8.60 -17.00 17.68
N ILE A 133 -9.87 -17.20 17.30
CA ILE A 133 -10.74 -18.19 17.96
C ILE A 133 -10.14 -19.60 17.94
N ILE A 134 -9.52 -19.99 16.83
CA ILE A 134 -8.85 -21.29 16.67
C ILE A 134 -7.67 -21.51 17.65
N GLU A 135 -7.12 -20.46 18.26
CA GLU A 135 -6.03 -20.58 19.23
C GLU A 135 -6.52 -21.13 20.59
N PHE A 136 -7.82 -21.03 20.89
CA PHE A 136 -8.42 -21.58 22.12
C PHE A 136 -9.64 -22.48 21.87
N MET A 137 -10.18 -22.51 20.65
CA MET A 137 -11.21 -23.44 20.18
C MET A 137 -10.77 -24.03 18.82
N PRO A 138 -9.88 -25.03 18.79
CA PRO A 138 -9.30 -25.55 17.54
C PRO A 138 -10.33 -26.07 16.54
N ASN A 139 -11.44 -26.65 17.01
CA ASN A 139 -12.53 -27.21 16.20
C ASN A 139 -13.65 -26.21 15.88
N PHE A 140 -13.44 -24.90 16.13
CA PHE A 140 -14.49 -23.88 16.01
C PHE A 140 -15.25 -23.92 14.68
N ASP A 141 -14.54 -24.07 13.55
CA ASP A 141 -15.17 -24.04 12.23
C ASP A 141 -15.97 -25.33 11.94
N SER A 142 -15.53 -26.50 12.42
CA SER A 142 -16.24 -27.77 12.23
C SER A 142 -17.43 -27.96 13.17
N GLU A 143 -17.39 -27.37 14.37
CA GLU A 143 -18.43 -27.52 15.40
C GLU A 143 -19.38 -26.32 15.47
N ARG A 144 -19.23 -25.35 14.55
CA ARG A 144 -19.95 -24.07 14.56
C ARG A 144 -21.47 -24.22 14.70
N SER A 145 -22.07 -25.26 14.13
CA SER A 145 -23.52 -25.48 14.19
C SER A 145 -24.06 -25.79 15.59
N ASN A 146 -23.20 -26.25 16.50
CA ASN A 146 -23.58 -26.70 17.85
C ASN A 146 -23.22 -25.67 18.93
N LEU A 147 -22.56 -24.57 18.55
CA LEU A 147 -22.10 -23.53 19.46
C LEU A 147 -23.12 -22.40 19.57
N LYS A 148 -23.12 -21.72 20.71
CA LYS A 148 -23.76 -20.42 20.93
C LYS A 148 -22.70 -19.34 21.12
N ARG A 149 -23.10 -18.07 20.93
CA ARG A 149 -22.22 -16.90 21.13
C ARG A 149 -21.54 -16.92 22.51
N ASP A 150 -22.27 -17.30 23.55
CA ASP A 150 -21.75 -17.36 24.92
C ASP A 150 -20.74 -18.50 25.15
N ASP A 151 -20.72 -19.55 24.32
CA ASP A 151 -19.72 -20.61 24.41
C ASP A 151 -18.34 -20.11 23.98
N ILE A 152 -18.28 -19.18 23.02
CA ILE A 152 -17.04 -18.50 22.63
C ILE A 152 -16.52 -17.65 23.77
N LYS A 153 -17.40 -16.84 24.39
CA LYS A 153 -17.05 -16.01 25.55
C LYS A 153 -16.52 -16.87 26.70
N ARG A 154 -17.21 -17.97 27.03
CA ARG A 154 -16.81 -18.89 28.09
C ARG A 154 -15.45 -19.52 27.82
N SER A 155 -15.26 -20.10 26.63
CA SER A 155 -14.00 -20.73 26.23
C SER A 155 -12.84 -19.73 26.21
N PHE A 156 -13.09 -18.49 25.81
CA PHE A 156 -12.10 -17.41 25.87
C PHE A 156 -11.67 -17.12 27.31
N LEU A 157 -12.62 -17.01 28.25
CA LEU A 157 -12.30 -16.77 29.66
C LEU A 157 -11.55 -17.95 30.28
N GLU A 158 -11.98 -19.19 29.98
CA GLU A 158 -11.33 -20.41 30.47
C GLU A 158 -9.90 -20.59 29.93
N SER A 159 -9.62 -20.09 28.72
CA SER A 159 -8.29 -20.17 28.12
C SER A 159 -7.21 -19.39 28.89
N ASN A 160 -7.60 -18.43 29.75
CA ASN A 160 -6.68 -17.54 30.46
C ASN A 160 -5.61 -16.90 29.55
N PHE A 161 -5.99 -16.58 28.31
CA PHE A 161 -5.07 -16.10 27.29
C PHE A 161 -4.33 -14.83 27.73
N LYS A 162 -2.99 -14.84 27.57
CA LYS A 162 -2.12 -13.69 27.81
C LYS A 162 -1.56 -13.22 26.47
N PRO A 163 -1.86 -11.99 26.03
CA PRO A 163 -1.27 -11.42 24.83
C PRO A 163 0.27 -11.44 24.88
N ASN A 164 0.92 -11.76 23.77
CA ASN A 164 2.38 -11.75 23.64
C ASN A 164 2.97 -10.33 23.54
N PHE A 165 2.10 -9.30 23.50
CA PHE A 165 2.46 -7.89 23.38
C PHE A 165 1.40 -7.02 24.08
N ALA A 166 1.77 -5.78 24.41
CA ALA A 166 0.87 -4.84 25.06
C ALA A 166 -0.21 -4.33 24.08
N PRO A 167 -1.43 -4.02 24.56
CA PRO A 167 -2.44 -3.37 23.72
C PRO A 167 -1.90 -2.06 23.12
N GLY A 168 -2.13 -1.85 21.83
CA GLY A 168 -1.59 -0.72 21.05
C GLY A 168 -0.18 -0.94 20.49
N GLU A 169 0.54 -1.99 20.93
CA GLU A 169 1.90 -2.26 20.48
C GLU A 169 1.93 -2.85 19.07
N TYR A 170 1.09 -3.85 18.77
CA TYR A 170 1.01 -4.51 17.45
C TYR A 170 -0.43 -4.54 16.91
N TRP A 171 -0.54 -4.64 15.58
CA TRP A 171 -1.79 -4.95 14.90
C TRP A 171 -1.89 -6.47 14.68
N LYS A 172 -2.98 -7.07 15.14
CA LYS A 172 -3.31 -8.49 14.93
C LYS A 172 -4.82 -8.61 14.78
N TYR A 173 -5.29 -8.96 13.59
CA TYR A 173 -6.71 -9.18 13.34
C TYR A 173 -7.30 -10.26 14.26
N SER A 174 -8.34 -9.91 15.02
CA SER A 174 -9.16 -10.85 15.77
C SER A 174 -10.65 -10.62 15.56
N ARG A 175 -11.39 -11.69 15.27
CA ARG A 175 -12.87 -11.67 15.22
C ARG A 175 -13.48 -11.37 16.59
N LEU A 176 -12.72 -11.60 17.68
CA LEU A 176 -13.18 -11.34 19.04
C LEU A 176 -13.33 -9.84 19.32
N ASP A 177 -12.52 -9.00 18.67
CA ASP A 177 -12.57 -7.56 18.91
C ASP A 177 -13.99 -7.01 18.71
N TYR A 178 -14.58 -7.32 17.57
CA TYR A 178 -15.91 -6.85 17.19
C TYR A 178 -17.04 -7.64 17.85
N LEU A 179 -16.80 -8.91 18.21
CA LEU A 179 -17.74 -9.66 19.06
C LEU A 179 -17.90 -8.98 20.43
N PHE A 180 -16.79 -8.55 21.04
CA PHE A 180 -16.83 -7.88 22.34
C PHE A 180 -17.35 -6.45 22.25
N LEU A 181 -17.18 -5.76 21.12
CA LEU A 181 -17.90 -4.50 20.86
C LEU A 181 -19.42 -4.71 20.78
N ALA A 182 -19.92 -5.83 20.25
CA ALA A 182 -21.35 -6.14 20.29
C ALA A 182 -21.86 -6.35 21.72
N TYR A 183 -21.13 -7.11 22.56
CA TYR A 183 -21.46 -7.24 23.98
C TYR A 183 -21.48 -5.89 24.70
N LEU A 184 -20.54 -4.99 24.38
CA LEU A 184 -20.51 -3.63 24.92
C LEU A 184 -21.75 -2.84 24.50
N ILE A 185 -22.13 -2.86 23.22
CA ILE A 185 -23.34 -2.18 22.72
C ILE A 185 -24.57 -2.67 23.47
N GLU A 186 -24.73 -4.00 23.61
CA GLU A 186 -25.86 -4.60 24.33
C GLU A 186 -25.89 -4.18 25.80
N PHE A 187 -24.73 -4.19 26.46
CA PHE A 187 -24.60 -3.78 27.86
C PHE A 187 -24.99 -2.31 28.07
N VAL A 188 -24.46 -1.42 27.24
CA VAL A 188 -24.67 0.04 27.38
C VAL A 188 -26.10 0.46 27.02
N THR A 189 -26.73 -0.23 26.07
CA THR A 189 -28.08 0.11 25.59
C THR A 189 -29.19 -0.66 26.28
N ASN A 190 -28.85 -1.72 27.02
CA ASN A 190 -29.78 -2.70 27.58
C ASN A 190 -30.76 -3.27 26.52
N GLN A 191 -30.28 -3.43 25.28
CA GLN A 191 -31.06 -3.92 24.15
C GLN A 191 -30.24 -4.94 23.33
N PRO A 192 -30.87 -5.96 22.72
CA PRO A 192 -30.16 -6.88 21.82
C PRO A 192 -29.50 -6.13 20.66
N TYR A 193 -28.30 -6.57 20.24
CA TYR A 193 -27.54 -5.91 19.17
C TYR A 193 -28.37 -5.73 17.88
N ALA A 194 -29.17 -6.73 17.51
CA ALA A 194 -30.06 -6.66 16.35
C ALA A 194 -31.08 -5.51 16.44
N SER A 195 -31.65 -5.27 17.62
CA SER A 195 -32.59 -4.18 17.86
C SER A 195 -31.91 -2.81 17.76
N VAL A 196 -30.69 -2.69 18.31
CA VAL A 196 -29.91 -1.45 18.25
C VAL A 196 -29.53 -1.11 16.80
N VAL A 197 -29.02 -2.06 16.02
CA VAL A 197 -28.70 -1.84 14.60
C VAL A 197 -29.94 -1.39 13.82
N LYS A 198 -31.08 -2.04 14.06
CA LYS A 198 -32.33 -1.68 13.38
C LYS A 198 -32.77 -0.26 13.70
N LYS A 199 -32.85 0.08 15.00
CA LYS A 199 -33.33 1.37 15.50
C LYS A 199 -32.39 2.54 15.17
N GLU A 200 -31.08 2.32 15.30
CA GLU A 200 -30.09 3.40 15.20
C GLU A 200 -29.52 3.56 13.78
N ILE A 201 -29.66 2.55 12.91
CA ILE A 201 -29.13 2.58 11.54
C ILE A 201 -30.23 2.34 10.50
N PHE A 202 -30.90 1.17 10.53
CA PHE A 202 -31.76 0.79 9.40
C PHE A 202 -33.01 1.68 9.27
N GLU A 203 -33.69 1.99 10.36
CA GLU A 203 -34.88 2.84 10.35
C GLU A 203 -34.54 4.31 10.00
N PRO A 204 -33.56 4.98 10.63
CA PRO A 204 -33.25 6.39 10.33
C PRO A 204 -32.64 6.62 8.93
N LEU A 205 -31.99 5.59 8.37
CA LEU A 205 -31.42 5.64 7.02
C LEU A 205 -32.34 5.06 5.96
N GLU A 206 -33.52 4.56 6.32
CA GLU A 206 -34.45 3.91 5.39
C GLU A 206 -33.87 2.68 4.65
N MET A 207 -33.02 1.90 5.31
CA MET A 207 -32.49 0.64 4.79
C MET A 207 -33.54 -0.49 4.92
N LYS A 208 -34.57 -0.42 4.08
CA LYS A 208 -35.80 -1.24 4.17
C LYS A 208 -35.59 -2.73 3.88
N HIS A 209 -34.43 -3.11 3.36
CA HIS A 209 -34.10 -4.47 2.94
C HIS A 209 -32.87 -5.02 3.68
N SER A 210 -32.58 -4.47 4.85
CA SER A 210 -31.48 -4.88 5.71
C SER A 210 -31.99 -5.48 7.02
N GLN A 211 -31.31 -6.51 7.49
CA GLN A 211 -31.67 -7.21 8.73
C GLN A 211 -30.44 -7.77 9.43
N VAL A 212 -30.58 -8.09 10.71
CA VAL A 212 -29.56 -8.80 11.49
C VAL A 212 -30.04 -10.23 11.71
N ASP A 213 -29.15 -11.19 11.48
CA ASP A 213 -29.29 -12.60 11.91
C ASP A 213 -28.96 -12.68 13.41
N PRO A 214 -29.96 -12.75 14.30
CA PRO A 214 -29.72 -12.72 15.75
C PRO A 214 -28.99 -13.97 16.25
N ASN A 215 -28.92 -15.02 15.44
CA ASN A 215 -28.28 -16.29 15.79
C ASN A 215 -26.82 -16.36 15.30
N ASP A 216 -26.26 -15.29 14.71
CA ASP A 216 -24.84 -15.29 14.35
C ASP A 216 -23.95 -15.35 15.59
N LEU A 217 -23.06 -16.34 15.66
CA LEU A 217 -22.12 -16.50 16.77
C LEU A 217 -21.13 -15.34 16.91
N LEU A 218 -20.91 -14.58 15.83
CA LEU A 218 -19.93 -13.51 15.77
C LEU A 218 -20.62 -12.16 15.53
N LEU A 219 -21.79 -11.93 16.13
CA LEU A 219 -22.47 -10.62 16.10
C LEU A 219 -21.48 -9.48 16.35
N GLY A 220 -21.63 -8.40 15.61
CA GLY A 220 -20.69 -7.27 15.62
C GLY A 220 -19.54 -7.42 14.63
N ASN A 221 -18.97 -8.62 14.50
CA ASN A 221 -18.01 -8.95 13.43
C ASN A 221 -18.72 -9.37 12.14
N SER A 222 -19.81 -10.12 12.27
CA SER A 222 -20.73 -10.53 11.20
C SER A 222 -22.19 -10.41 11.64
N GLY A 223 -23.12 -10.97 10.87
CA GLY A 223 -24.54 -11.09 11.24
C GLY A 223 -25.48 -10.16 10.48
N ILE A 224 -24.97 -9.18 9.72
CA ILE A 224 -25.83 -8.30 8.91
C ILE A 224 -26.09 -8.93 7.53
N LEU A 225 -27.34 -8.84 7.08
CA LEU A 225 -27.75 -9.09 5.70
C LEU A 225 -28.24 -7.77 5.10
N SER A 226 -27.81 -7.45 3.87
CA SER A 226 -28.19 -6.20 3.19
C SER A 226 -28.28 -6.37 1.68
N THR A 227 -28.97 -5.45 1.01
CA THR A 227 -28.98 -5.29 -0.45
C THR A 227 -27.91 -4.29 -0.91
N PRO A 228 -27.52 -4.30 -2.21
CA PRO A 228 -26.64 -3.27 -2.76
C PRO A 228 -27.15 -1.84 -2.57
N GLU A 229 -28.47 -1.65 -2.68
CA GLU A 229 -29.12 -0.34 -2.55
C GLU A 229 -29.03 0.20 -1.12
N ASP A 230 -29.33 -0.64 -0.13
CA ASP A 230 -29.21 -0.25 1.28
C ASP A 230 -27.75 0.01 1.66
N LEU A 231 -26.81 -0.78 1.14
CA LEU A 231 -25.38 -0.54 1.35
C LEU A 231 -24.92 0.80 0.77
N LYS A 232 -25.44 1.19 -0.41
CA LYS A 232 -25.19 2.52 -0.99
C LYS A 232 -25.67 3.59 -0.02
N ILE A 233 -26.90 3.48 0.49
CA ILE A 233 -27.47 4.44 1.45
C ILE A 233 -26.60 4.57 2.70
N PHE A 234 -26.20 3.45 3.31
CA PHE A 234 -25.34 3.45 4.49
C PHE A 234 -23.97 4.09 4.23
N SER A 235 -23.38 3.75 3.09
CA SER A 235 -22.09 4.29 2.66
C SER A 235 -22.13 5.80 2.42
N GLU A 236 -23.22 6.30 1.84
CA GLU A 236 -23.47 7.73 1.68
C GLU A 236 -23.72 8.43 3.02
N ALA A 237 -24.38 7.78 3.98
CA ALA A 237 -24.56 8.31 5.33
C ALA A 237 -23.22 8.55 6.04
N ILE A 238 -22.27 7.61 5.91
CA ILE A 238 -20.90 7.79 6.42
C ILE A 238 -20.21 8.98 5.73
N ARG A 239 -20.28 9.08 4.40
CA ARG A 239 -19.62 10.17 3.64
C ARG A 239 -20.16 11.55 4.05
N THR A 240 -21.49 11.66 4.13
CA THR A 240 -22.24 12.90 4.41
C THR A 240 -22.43 13.18 5.89
N THR A 241 -21.85 12.37 6.77
CA THR A 241 -21.98 12.51 8.23
C THR A 241 -23.45 12.49 8.70
N LYS A 242 -24.30 11.72 8.02
CA LYS A 242 -25.69 11.52 8.44
C LYS A 242 -25.72 10.53 9.61
N GLY A 243 -26.05 11.06 10.78
CA GLY A 243 -26.14 10.30 12.03
C GLY A 243 -24.81 10.01 12.72
N ILE A 244 -23.66 10.50 12.24
CA ILE A 244 -22.42 10.56 13.01
C ILE A 244 -21.71 11.87 12.71
N SER A 245 -20.90 12.36 13.63
CA SER A 245 -20.06 13.54 13.49
C SER A 245 -18.97 13.37 12.43
N LYS A 246 -18.37 14.50 12.04
CA LYS A 246 -17.22 14.51 11.13
C LYS A 246 -16.01 13.83 11.77
N GLU A 247 -15.82 14.04 13.07
CA GLU A 247 -14.74 13.48 13.88
C GLU A 247 -14.87 11.95 13.95
N ALA A 248 -16.07 11.43 14.16
CA ALA A 248 -16.35 9.99 14.12
C ALA A 248 -16.04 9.37 12.76
N LYS A 249 -16.52 9.99 11.67
CA LYS A 249 -16.19 9.56 10.30
C LYS A 249 -14.68 9.54 10.09
N GLU A 250 -13.98 10.61 10.47
CA GLU A 250 -12.53 10.71 10.34
C GLU A 250 -11.81 9.62 11.15
N SER A 251 -12.29 9.29 12.36
CA SER A 251 -11.75 8.18 13.16
C SER A 251 -11.90 6.83 12.47
N ILE A 252 -13.09 6.54 11.93
CA ILE A 252 -13.40 5.27 11.23
C ILE A 252 -12.45 5.05 10.05
N ILE A 253 -12.20 6.11 9.27
CA ILE A 253 -11.35 6.02 8.06
C ILE A 253 -9.87 6.34 8.33
N LYS A 254 -9.50 6.68 9.56
CA LYS A 254 -8.12 6.98 9.93
C LYS A 254 -7.31 5.71 9.95
N ARG A 255 -6.19 5.73 9.22
CA ARG A 255 -5.17 4.68 9.27
C ARG A 255 -4.71 4.44 10.70
N THR A 256 -4.74 3.17 11.11
CA THR A 256 -4.08 2.74 12.34
C THR A 256 -2.57 2.85 12.14
N VAL A 257 -1.95 3.79 12.86
CA VAL A 257 -0.50 3.99 12.87
C VAL A 257 0.02 3.47 14.21
N LEU A 258 0.90 2.46 14.17
CA LEU A 258 1.55 1.94 15.36
C LEU A 258 2.86 2.69 15.58
N THR A 259 3.17 3.02 16.82
CA THR A 259 4.36 3.82 17.17
C THR A 259 5.67 3.07 16.93
N ASP A 260 5.68 1.72 17.00
CA ASP A 260 6.91 0.91 16.89
C ASP A 260 6.77 -0.45 16.18
N ALA A 261 5.60 -0.80 15.63
CA ALA A 261 5.35 -2.15 15.12
C ALA A 261 5.33 -2.28 13.59
N ILE A 262 6.28 -3.11 13.16
CA ILE A 262 6.23 -3.96 11.98
C ILE A 262 4.92 -4.79 12.02
N SER A 263 3.99 -4.50 11.12
CA SER A 263 2.78 -5.30 10.91
C SER A 263 3.10 -6.55 10.10
N GLU A 264 2.48 -7.69 10.42
CA GLU A 264 2.52 -8.88 9.54
C GLU A 264 1.77 -8.67 8.23
N ASP A 265 0.88 -7.68 8.17
CA ASP A 265 0.10 -7.33 6.98
C ASP A 265 -0.24 -5.82 7.04
N PRO A 266 0.61 -4.92 6.50
CA PRO A 266 0.40 -3.48 6.58
C PRO A 266 -0.63 -3.04 5.55
N ILE A 267 -1.83 -3.61 5.56
CA ILE A 267 -2.95 -2.92 4.94
C ILE A 267 -3.32 -1.82 5.92
N ALA A 268 -3.33 -0.59 5.44
CA ALA A 268 -3.86 0.54 6.15
C ALA A 268 -5.28 0.20 6.65
N PHE A 269 -5.40 -0.18 7.92
CA PHE A 269 -6.64 -0.64 8.55
C PHE A 269 -7.22 0.51 9.36
N GLY A 270 -8.48 0.86 9.10
CA GLY A 270 -9.25 1.81 9.88
C GLY A 270 -10.00 1.10 11.01
N GLU A 271 -11.23 1.52 11.28
CA GLU A 271 -12.10 0.85 12.24
C GLU A 271 -13.06 -0.09 11.49
N GLY A 272 -12.65 -1.36 11.37
CA GLY A 272 -13.48 -2.41 10.77
C GLY A 272 -13.46 -2.44 9.25
N VAL A 273 -12.68 -1.55 8.64
CA VAL A 273 -12.50 -1.39 7.19
C VAL A 273 -11.03 -1.19 6.85
N TYR A 274 -10.67 -1.48 5.62
CA TYR A 274 -9.40 -1.07 5.05
C TYR A 274 -9.52 0.34 4.48
N VAL A 275 -8.46 1.15 4.59
CA VAL A 275 -8.49 2.58 4.30
C VAL A 275 -7.32 3.02 3.42
N GLY A 276 -7.64 3.76 2.37
CA GLY A 276 -6.69 4.51 1.55
C GLY A 276 -6.59 5.97 1.98
N ASP A 277 -5.92 6.81 1.19
CA ASP A 277 -5.84 8.25 1.49
C ASP A 277 -7.20 8.95 1.38
N TYR A 278 -8.07 8.45 0.48
CA TYR A 278 -9.37 9.05 0.16
C TYR A 278 -10.47 8.00 -0.06
N PHE A 279 -10.26 6.75 0.34
CA PHE A 279 -11.23 5.69 0.16
C PHE A 279 -11.21 4.73 1.33
N TYR A 280 -12.27 3.97 1.51
CA TYR A 280 -12.26 2.79 2.36
C TYR A 280 -12.90 1.62 1.63
N TRP A 281 -12.57 0.40 2.04
CA TRP A 281 -13.22 -0.80 1.56
C TRP A 281 -13.36 -1.86 2.64
N ALA A 282 -14.38 -2.70 2.49
CA ALA A 282 -14.63 -3.86 3.32
C ALA A 282 -14.81 -5.09 2.44
N TYR A 283 -14.38 -6.23 2.96
CA TYR A 283 -14.64 -7.53 2.37
C TYR A 283 -15.17 -8.45 3.46
N GLY A 284 -16.17 -9.25 3.12
CA GLY A 284 -16.69 -10.26 4.03
C GLY A 284 -17.17 -11.50 3.30
N LYS A 285 -17.13 -12.63 4.01
CA LYS A 285 -17.57 -13.92 3.47
C LYS A 285 -18.37 -14.69 4.52
N LYS A 286 -19.59 -15.13 4.17
CA LYS A 286 -20.43 -15.97 5.03
C LYS A 286 -21.29 -16.90 4.18
N ASN A 287 -21.36 -18.18 4.56
CA ASN A 287 -22.20 -19.21 3.93
C ASN A 287 -22.04 -19.29 2.41
N GLY A 288 -20.81 -19.23 1.90
CA GLY A 288 -20.52 -19.26 0.46
C GLY A 288 -20.85 -17.96 -0.29
N VAL A 289 -21.35 -16.94 0.40
CA VAL A 289 -21.56 -15.60 -0.15
C VAL A 289 -20.36 -14.72 0.22
N SER A 290 -19.82 -14.01 -0.76
CA SER A 290 -18.78 -13.01 -0.59
C SER A 290 -19.32 -11.63 -0.95
N ASN A 291 -18.82 -10.60 -0.29
CA ASN A 291 -19.15 -9.22 -0.62
C ASN A 291 -17.94 -8.31 -0.55
N PHE A 292 -18.05 -7.22 -1.31
CA PHE A 292 -17.09 -6.14 -1.32
C PHE A 292 -17.85 -4.82 -1.29
N ILE A 293 -17.35 -3.91 -0.46
CA ILE A 293 -17.85 -2.55 -0.33
C ILE A 293 -16.64 -1.65 -0.54
N TYR A 294 -16.73 -0.68 -1.43
CA TYR A 294 -15.69 0.31 -1.68
C TYR A 294 -16.32 1.68 -1.83
N HIS A 295 -15.76 2.68 -1.15
CA HIS A 295 -16.20 4.06 -1.30
C HIS A 295 -14.98 4.97 -1.42
N ASP A 296 -14.82 5.60 -2.58
CA ASP A 296 -13.89 6.71 -2.80
C ASP A 296 -14.55 8.03 -2.44
N LEU A 297 -14.14 8.63 -1.33
CA LEU A 297 -14.73 9.84 -0.75
C LEU A 297 -14.39 11.10 -1.58
N LYS A 298 -13.24 11.13 -2.26
CA LYS A 298 -12.84 12.28 -3.11
C LYS A 298 -13.61 12.27 -4.43
N SER A 299 -13.76 11.09 -5.02
CA SER A 299 -14.43 10.90 -6.31
C SER A 299 -15.94 10.70 -6.15
N ARG A 300 -16.40 10.44 -4.92
CA ARG A 300 -17.78 10.13 -4.52
C ARG A 300 -18.30 8.89 -5.25
N ILE A 301 -17.42 7.93 -5.47
CA ILE A 301 -17.72 6.68 -6.18
C ILE A 301 -17.92 5.59 -5.14
N PHE A 302 -19.10 4.98 -5.17
CA PHE A 302 -19.43 3.81 -4.38
C PHE A 302 -19.54 2.59 -5.27
N ILE A 303 -18.94 1.48 -4.85
CA ILE A 303 -19.01 0.19 -5.52
C ILE A 303 -19.35 -0.84 -4.47
N THR A 304 -20.35 -1.66 -4.75
CA THR A 304 -20.58 -2.89 -3.98
C THR A 304 -20.81 -4.08 -4.91
N ILE A 305 -20.26 -5.20 -4.49
CA ILE A 305 -20.35 -6.47 -5.20
C ILE A 305 -20.82 -7.53 -4.21
N LEU A 306 -21.85 -8.28 -4.58
CA LEU A 306 -22.39 -9.39 -3.79
C LEU A 306 -22.38 -10.65 -4.65
N SER A 307 -21.61 -11.69 -4.25
CA SER A 307 -21.45 -12.92 -5.01
C SER A 307 -21.83 -14.16 -4.20
N PRO A 308 -22.85 -14.94 -4.60
CA PRO A 308 -23.37 -16.08 -3.84
C PRO A 308 -22.67 -17.43 -4.11
N TYR A 309 -21.52 -17.48 -4.81
CA TYR A 309 -20.86 -18.74 -5.17
C TYR A 309 -19.36 -18.74 -4.84
N GLY A 310 -19.02 -18.90 -3.56
CA GLY A 310 -17.64 -18.96 -3.09
C GLY A 310 -17.14 -20.38 -2.85
N VAL A 311 -16.60 -21.07 -3.88
CA VAL A 311 -15.63 -22.16 -3.61
C VAL A 311 -14.49 -22.28 -4.62
N SER A 312 -14.68 -22.05 -5.93
CA SER A 312 -13.56 -21.93 -6.90
C SER A 312 -14.09 -21.60 -8.29
N LYS A 313 -13.56 -20.53 -8.92
CA LYS A 313 -14.07 -19.74 -10.07
C LYS A 313 -15.29 -18.86 -9.72
N GLY A 314 -15.07 -17.54 -9.69
CA GLY A 314 -16.12 -16.54 -9.46
C GLY A 314 -16.14 -15.89 -8.07
N ASP A 315 -15.18 -16.17 -7.17
CA ASP A 315 -15.01 -15.43 -5.91
C ASP A 315 -14.47 -14.01 -6.20
N LEU A 316 -14.67 -13.07 -5.29
CA LEU A 316 -14.20 -11.70 -5.37
C LEU A 316 -12.67 -11.58 -5.59
N SER A 317 -11.91 -12.59 -5.17
CA SER A 317 -10.48 -12.72 -5.44
C SER A 317 -10.15 -12.93 -6.93
N SER A 318 -11.06 -13.50 -7.72
CA SER A 318 -10.88 -13.69 -9.17
C SER A 318 -11.27 -12.46 -10.00
N ILE A 319 -11.92 -11.46 -9.39
CA ILE A 319 -12.32 -10.23 -10.09
C ILE A 319 -11.52 -8.98 -9.70
N LYS A 320 -10.37 -9.13 -9.02
CA LYS A 320 -9.51 -7.98 -8.65
C LYS A 320 -9.14 -7.11 -9.85
N SER A 321 -8.76 -7.73 -10.97
CA SER A 321 -8.46 -7.04 -12.23
C SER A 321 -9.64 -6.28 -12.81
N THR A 322 -10.85 -6.82 -12.66
CA THR A 322 -12.08 -6.18 -13.14
C THR A 322 -12.54 -5.08 -12.21
N LEU A 323 -12.44 -5.27 -10.90
CA LEU A 323 -12.67 -4.24 -9.88
C LEU A 323 -11.80 -3.01 -10.10
N THR A 324 -10.50 -3.20 -10.36
CA THR A 324 -9.58 -2.11 -10.68
C THR A 324 -10.03 -1.33 -11.92
N GLU A 325 -10.40 -2.03 -13.00
CA GLU A 325 -10.85 -1.38 -14.23
C GLU A 325 -12.20 -0.66 -14.06
N ILE A 326 -13.11 -1.25 -13.28
CA ILE A 326 -14.38 -0.62 -12.88
C ILE A 326 -14.11 0.68 -12.12
N ILE A 327 -13.25 0.64 -11.09
CA ILE A 327 -12.87 1.82 -10.30
C ILE A 327 -12.25 2.88 -11.22
N PHE A 328 -11.35 2.47 -12.11
CA PHE A 328 -10.69 3.37 -13.06
C PHE A 328 -11.70 4.02 -14.02
N SER A 329 -12.60 3.23 -14.60
CA SER A 329 -13.62 3.71 -15.54
C SER A 329 -14.60 4.68 -14.86
N ALA A 330 -15.02 4.37 -13.62
CA ALA A 330 -15.85 5.27 -12.81
C ALA A 330 -15.12 6.59 -12.51
N LYS A 331 -13.83 6.53 -12.14
CA LYS A 331 -13.02 7.73 -11.91
C LYS A 331 -12.85 8.57 -13.17
N LYS A 332 -12.68 7.93 -14.32
CA LYS A 332 -12.58 8.60 -15.63
C LYS A 332 -13.86 9.37 -15.98
N LEU A 333 -15.05 8.83 -15.69
CA LEU A 333 -16.31 9.56 -15.86
C LEU A 333 -16.37 10.84 -14.99
N ASN A 334 -15.95 10.76 -13.73
CA ASN A 334 -15.93 11.92 -12.83
C ASN A 334 -15.01 13.04 -13.36
N LEU A 335 -13.84 12.65 -13.87
CA LEU A 335 -12.90 13.59 -14.47
C LEU A 335 -13.53 14.32 -15.66
N ARG A 336 -14.23 13.61 -16.56
CA ARG A 336 -14.98 14.23 -17.67
C ARG A 336 -16.00 15.27 -17.19
N LYS A 337 -16.79 14.94 -16.16
CA LYS A 337 -17.81 15.83 -15.60
C LYS A 337 -17.22 17.11 -14.97
N LYS A 338 -16.01 17.02 -14.39
CA LYS A 338 -15.33 18.17 -13.79
C LYS A 338 -14.67 19.08 -14.82
N THR A 339 -14.15 18.54 -15.92
CA THR A 339 -13.31 19.32 -16.84
C THR A 339 -14.01 19.74 -18.13
N ASN A 340 -15.22 19.23 -18.41
CA ASN A 340 -15.96 19.47 -19.66
C ASN A 340 -15.13 19.25 -20.94
N SER A 341 -14.01 18.51 -20.85
CA SER A 341 -13.03 18.37 -21.91
C SER A 341 -12.91 16.90 -22.39
N PRO A 342 -12.61 16.67 -23.69
CA PRO A 342 -12.28 15.34 -24.21
C PRO A 342 -11.03 14.75 -23.50
N ASN A 343 -10.94 13.41 -23.53
CA ASN A 343 -10.13 12.52 -22.69
C ASN A 343 -8.59 12.70 -22.67
N GLU A 344 -8.04 13.88 -22.44
CA GLU A 344 -6.59 14.03 -22.25
C GLU A 344 -6.31 14.81 -20.96
N LEU A 345 -5.85 14.07 -19.94
CA LEU A 345 -5.27 14.66 -18.74
C LEU A 345 -3.77 14.75 -18.96
N TYR A 346 -3.25 15.96 -18.90
CA TYR A 346 -1.83 16.21 -19.10
C TYR A 346 -1.07 16.01 -17.79
N ILE A 347 0.15 15.47 -17.86
CA ILE A 347 1.01 15.24 -16.70
C ILE A 347 1.25 16.55 -15.93
N GLU A 348 1.30 17.66 -16.66
CA GLU A 348 1.45 19.03 -16.19
C GLU A 348 0.30 19.47 -15.26
N ASP A 349 -0.92 19.00 -15.48
CA ASP A 349 -2.06 19.31 -14.61
C ASP A 349 -1.92 18.61 -13.25
N PHE A 350 -1.45 17.36 -13.26
CA PHE A 350 -1.15 16.63 -12.01
C PHE A 350 0.05 17.21 -11.28
N MET A 351 1.07 17.70 -12.00
CA MET A 351 2.18 18.43 -11.41
C MET A 351 1.71 19.70 -10.70
N LYS A 352 0.78 20.46 -11.30
CA LYS A 352 0.16 21.64 -10.66
C LYS A 352 -0.68 21.24 -9.44
N GLU A 353 -1.52 20.21 -9.54
CA GLU A 353 -2.37 19.71 -8.44
C GLU A 353 -1.51 19.32 -7.22
N GLU A 354 -0.45 18.56 -7.46
CA GLU A 354 0.41 18.03 -6.39
C GLU A 354 1.56 18.98 -6.04
N LYS A 355 1.65 20.17 -6.64
CA LYS A 355 2.74 21.15 -6.42
C LYS A 355 4.13 20.52 -6.60
N VAL A 356 4.32 19.85 -7.73
CA VAL A 356 5.58 19.23 -8.15
C VAL A 356 6.20 20.08 -9.26
N PRO A 357 7.26 20.86 -8.97
CA PRO A 357 7.83 21.77 -9.97
C PRO A 357 8.55 21.08 -11.12
N SER A 358 9.17 19.94 -10.88
CA SER A 358 9.92 19.19 -11.88
C SER A 358 9.75 17.69 -11.72
N LEU A 359 9.64 17.02 -12.86
CA LEU A 359 9.37 15.59 -12.96
C LEU A 359 10.19 15.02 -14.13
N GLY A 360 11.06 14.07 -13.83
CA GLY A 360 11.81 13.30 -14.82
C GLY A 360 11.28 11.88 -14.93
N ILE A 361 11.11 11.38 -16.16
CA ILE A 361 10.67 10.01 -16.45
C ILE A 361 11.61 9.40 -17.49
N ALA A 362 12.00 8.14 -17.28
CA ALA A 362 12.65 7.30 -18.29
C ALA A 362 11.97 5.93 -18.36
N VAL A 363 11.49 5.54 -19.53
CA VAL A 363 10.80 4.26 -19.78
C VAL A 363 11.69 3.35 -20.60
N PHE A 364 11.75 2.08 -20.17
CA PHE A 364 12.54 1.03 -20.77
C PHE A 364 11.63 -0.09 -21.27
N LYS A 365 11.97 -0.67 -22.42
CA LYS A 365 11.27 -1.80 -23.04
C LYS A 365 12.25 -2.57 -23.90
N ASN A 366 12.08 -3.89 -23.93
CA ASN A 366 12.99 -4.81 -24.63
C ASN A 366 14.46 -4.55 -24.26
N TYR A 367 14.73 -4.33 -22.97
CA TYR A 367 16.06 -4.06 -22.42
C TYR A 367 16.76 -2.80 -22.97
N ASN A 368 16.00 -1.82 -23.46
CA ASN A 368 16.50 -0.57 -24.01
C ASN A 368 15.69 0.62 -23.53
N LEU A 369 16.33 1.79 -23.42
CA LEU A 369 15.63 3.06 -23.19
C LEU A 369 14.74 3.34 -24.39
N GLN A 370 13.43 3.45 -24.17
CA GLN A 370 12.47 3.77 -25.23
C GLN A 370 12.33 5.28 -25.38
N TRP A 371 12.10 5.95 -24.25
CA TRP A 371 11.99 7.40 -24.21
C TRP A 371 12.31 7.91 -22.81
N LYS A 372 12.76 9.16 -22.76
CA LYS A 372 12.92 9.93 -21.54
C LYS A 372 12.32 11.31 -21.74
N LYS A 373 11.72 11.87 -20.69
CA LYS A 373 11.13 13.20 -20.73
C LYS A 373 11.29 13.91 -19.40
N MET A 374 11.55 15.21 -19.49
CA MET A 374 11.53 16.14 -18.37
C MET A 374 10.32 17.04 -18.50
N TYR A 375 9.60 17.22 -17.40
CA TYR A 375 8.48 18.14 -17.28
C TYR A 375 8.81 19.22 -16.24
N GLY A 376 8.22 20.41 -16.43
CA GLY A 376 8.48 21.57 -15.58
C GLY A 376 9.64 22.43 -16.10
N THR A 377 10.35 23.07 -15.19
CA THR A 377 11.33 24.13 -15.51
C THR A 377 12.77 23.64 -15.70
N LYS A 378 13.00 22.33 -15.67
CA LYS A 378 14.34 21.71 -15.67
C LYS A 378 14.64 20.95 -16.96
N THR A 379 15.91 20.62 -17.19
CA THR A 379 16.38 19.94 -18.42
C THR A 379 16.43 18.43 -18.23
N GLN A 380 16.57 17.66 -19.32
CA GLN A 380 16.74 16.21 -19.23
C GLN A 380 18.03 15.78 -18.50
N GLN A 381 19.02 16.68 -18.41
CA GLN A 381 20.30 16.44 -17.74
C GLN A 381 20.26 16.80 -16.25
N THR A 382 19.17 17.43 -15.78
CA THR A 382 19.08 17.94 -14.43
C THR A 382 19.16 16.83 -13.39
N LEU A 383 20.03 17.02 -12.40
CA LEU A 383 20.30 16.09 -11.31
C LEU A 383 19.23 16.16 -10.22
N PHE A 384 18.69 15.00 -9.86
CA PHE A 384 17.81 14.80 -8.72
C PHE A 384 18.56 14.06 -7.62
N ARG A 385 18.18 14.31 -6.36
CA ARG A 385 18.58 13.44 -5.25
C ARG A 385 17.85 12.12 -5.38
N ALA A 386 18.60 11.05 -5.56
CA ALA A 386 18.04 9.72 -5.72
C ALA A 386 17.56 9.12 -4.38
N GLY A 387 18.03 9.66 -3.25
CA GLY A 387 17.81 9.09 -1.94
C GLY A 387 18.22 7.63 -1.89
N SER A 388 17.38 6.79 -1.30
CA SER A 388 17.71 5.38 -1.08
C SER A 388 17.97 4.53 -2.34
N LEU A 389 17.74 5.03 -3.55
CA LEU A 389 18.29 4.41 -4.77
C LEU A 389 19.82 4.31 -4.75
N SER A 390 20.54 5.07 -3.90
CA SER A 390 21.99 4.87 -3.67
C SER A 390 22.36 3.44 -3.26
N LYS A 391 21.44 2.73 -2.59
CA LYS A 391 21.66 1.35 -2.13
C LYS A 391 21.79 0.37 -3.29
N THR A 392 21.06 0.59 -4.39
CA THR A 392 21.12 -0.28 -5.57
C THR A 392 22.50 -0.19 -6.24
N MET A 393 23.06 1.03 -6.31
CA MET A 393 24.42 1.28 -6.81
C MET A 393 25.46 0.61 -5.92
N THR A 394 25.34 0.80 -4.60
CA THR A 394 26.25 0.22 -3.62
C THR A 394 26.25 -1.31 -3.67
N ALA A 395 25.08 -1.93 -3.72
CA ALA A 395 24.94 -3.38 -3.79
C ALA A 395 25.56 -3.93 -5.08
N THR A 396 25.34 -3.27 -6.21
CA THR A 396 25.91 -3.65 -7.50
C THR A 396 27.43 -3.54 -7.51
N ALA A 397 27.99 -2.42 -7.03
CA ALA A 397 29.44 -2.26 -6.89
C ALA A 397 30.06 -3.31 -5.96
N THR A 398 29.36 -3.65 -4.87
CA THR A 398 29.80 -4.72 -3.96
C THR A 398 29.93 -6.05 -4.70
N LEU A 399 28.97 -6.41 -5.55
CA LEU A 399 29.07 -7.65 -6.32
C LEU A 399 30.14 -7.60 -7.41
N ARG A 400 30.37 -6.46 -8.06
CA ARG A 400 31.49 -6.29 -9.01
C ARG A 400 32.85 -6.53 -8.35
N LEU A 401 33.01 -6.09 -7.10
CA LEU A 401 34.19 -6.37 -6.28
C LEU A 401 34.28 -7.83 -5.84
N VAL A 402 33.15 -8.53 -5.67
CA VAL A 402 33.12 -9.97 -5.40
C VAL A 402 33.50 -10.77 -6.65
N GLU A 403 32.98 -10.41 -7.82
CA GLU A 403 33.31 -11.04 -9.11
C GLU A 403 34.79 -10.93 -9.45
N SER A 404 35.43 -9.80 -9.11
CA SER A 404 36.87 -9.61 -9.28
C SER A 404 37.72 -10.27 -8.17
N GLY A 405 37.10 -10.98 -7.22
CA GLY A 405 37.79 -11.67 -6.12
C GLY A 405 38.35 -10.74 -5.04
N GLN A 406 38.03 -9.45 -5.08
CA GLN A 406 38.50 -8.46 -4.10
C GLN A 406 37.72 -8.54 -2.78
N LEU A 407 36.47 -9.00 -2.82
CA LEU A 407 35.57 -9.17 -1.68
C LEU A 407 34.97 -10.58 -1.61
N ASP A 408 34.56 -10.95 -0.40
CA ASP A 408 33.82 -12.18 -0.11
C ASP A 408 32.56 -11.82 0.69
N LEU A 409 31.38 -12.27 0.26
CA LEU A 409 30.10 -11.86 0.85
C LEU A 409 29.91 -12.33 2.29
N TYR A 410 30.53 -13.45 2.66
CA TYR A 410 30.30 -14.14 3.93
C TYR A 410 31.38 -13.89 4.98
N SER A 411 32.49 -13.25 4.57
CA SER A 411 33.57 -12.84 5.45
C SER A 411 33.09 -11.91 6.56
N ASN A 412 33.74 -12.04 7.72
CA ASN A 412 33.51 -11.17 8.87
C ASN A 412 34.22 -9.82 8.71
N TRP A 413 33.78 -9.03 7.74
CA TRP A 413 34.39 -7.74 7.42
C TRP A 413 34.30 -6.74 8.57
N ILE A 414 33.21 -6.76 9.34
CA ILE A 414 33.02 -5.83 10.46
C ILE A 414 34.13 -5.98 11.50
N ASN A 415 34.54 -7.21 11.82
CA ASN A 415 35.65 -7.42 12.76
C ASN A 415 37.01 -7.03 12.18
N LYS A 416 37.12 -6.88 10.85
CA LYS A 416 38.35 -6.46 10.17
C LYS A 416 38.45 -4.95 10.01
N LEU A 417 37.35 -4.20 10.21
CA LEU A 417 37.35 -2.74 10.15
C LEU A 417 38.21 -2.16 11.28
N LYS A 418 39.19 -1.33 10.94
CA LYS A 418 40.06 -0.66 11.94
C LYS A 418 39.29 0.32 12.81
N GLN A 419 38.25 0.96 12.27
CA GLN A 419 37.58 2.11 12.92
C GLN A 419 36.16 1.84 13.45
N TYR A 420 35.52 0.70 13.10
CA TYR A 420 34.11 0.43 13.42
C TYR A 420 33.92 -0.97 14.03
N LYS A 421 34.01 -1.07 15.36
CA LYS A 421 33.94 -2.36 16.07
C LYS A 421 32.54 -2.69 16.62
N VAL A 422 31.59 -3.15 15.81
CA VAL A 422 30.23 -3.45 16.32
C VAL A 422 30.28 -4.48 17.47
N SER A 423 29.85 -4.10 18.67
CA SER A 423 29.79 -5.00 19.83
C SER A 423 28.61 -5.95 19.70
N VAL A 424 28.90 -7.24 19.51
CA VAL A 424 27.89 -8.31 19.49
C VAL A 424 27.79 -8.90 20.90
N PRO A 425 26.58 -9.05 21.50
CA PRO A 425 26.43 -9.62 22.85
C PRO A 425 27.14 -10.96 23.01
N LYS A 426 27.94 -11.11 24.08
CA LYS A 426 28.67 -12.35 24.41
C LYS A 426 27.68 -13.51 24.61
N GLY A 427 27.92 -14.65 23.96
CA GLY A 427 27.17 -15.90 24.22
C GLY A 427 26.72 -16.70 22.99
N LYS A 428 26.95 -16.25 21.76
CA LYS A 428 26.67 -17.04 20.56
C LYS A 428 27.86 -17.02 19.61
N LYS A 429 28.66 -18.09 19.61
CA LYS A 429 29.73 -18.30 18.62
C LYS A 429 29.10 -18.30 17.22
N ARG A 430 29.43 -17.29 16.39
CA ARG A 430 29.19 -17.15 14.93
C ARG A 430 27.81 -16.65 14.43
N SER A 431 27.19 -15.62 14.99
CA SER A 431 26.28 -14.77 14.19
C SER A 431 27.07 -13.60 13.59
N VAL A 432 27.84 -13.87 12.54
CA VAL A 432 28.65 -12.86 11.85
C VAL A 432 27.73 -12.00 10.99
N VAL A 433 27.55 -10.73 11.35
CA VAL A 433 27.01 -9.76 10.41
C VAL A 433 28.03 -9.63 9.27
N ASN A 434 27.61 -9.93 8.04
CA ASN A 434 28.42 -9.93 6.83
C ASN A 434 27.72 -9.12 5.71
N LEU A 435 28.34 -9.04 4.53
CA LEU A 435 27.80 -8.25 3.41
C LEU A 435 26.44 -8.80 2.92
N ASP A 436 26.24 -10.12 2.91
CA ASP A 436 24.92 -10.73 2.59
C ASP A 436 23.80 -10.16 3.47
N LEU A 437 24.03 -10.12 4.78
CA LEU A 437 23.03 -9.67 5.74
C LEU A 437 22.85 -8.14 5.74
N LEU A 438 23.93 -7.38 5.51
CA LEU A 438 23.88 -5.91 5.41
C LEU A 438 23.10 -5.46 4.17
N LEU A 439 23.44 -6.02 3.00
CA LEU A 439 22.82 -5.65 1.74
C LEU A 439 21.33 -6.02 1.68
N SER A 440 20.92 -7.07 2.38
CA SER A 440 19.53 -7.56 2.43
C SER A 440 18.69 -6.98 3.57
N HIS A 441 19.24 -6.06 4.38
CA HIS A 441 18.58 -5.53 5.59
C HIS A 441 18.22 -6.60 6.63
N THR A 442 18.94 -7.73 6.65
CA THR A 442 18.70 -8.86 7.57
C THR A 442 19.77 -8.99 8.66
N SER A 443 20.69 -8.03 8.74
CA SER A 443 21.74 -7.98 9.77
C SER A 443 21.19 -7.84 11.19
N GLY A 444 19.97 -7.34 11.36
CA GLY A 444 19.40 -6.97 12.66
C GLY A 444 19.93 -5.65 13.21
N LEU A 445 20.78 -4.94 12.45
CA LEU A 445 21.25 -3.59 12.78
C LEU A 445 20.20 -2.56 12.40
N THR A 446 20.03 -1.56 13.26
CA THR A 446 19.25 -0.35 12.96
C THR A 446 19.75 0.77 13.86
N GLU A 447 19.29 1.97 13.56
CA GLU A 447 19.83 3.21 14.08
C GLU A 447 18.82 3.88 15.02
N LYS A 448 19.30 4.73 15.94
CA LYS A 448 18.44 5.49 16.86
C LYS A 448 18.56 6.99 16.54
N GLY A 449 17.43 7.64 16.20
CA GLY A 449 17.29 9.12 16.15
C GLY A 449 17.29 9.73 14.74
N ASN A 450 16.45 10.75 14.51
CA ASN A 450 16.04 11.36 13.22
C ASN A 450 17.15 11.69 12.21
N TRP A 451 16.94 11.21 10.98
CA TRP A 451 17.89 11.15 9.85
C TRP A 451 17.74 12.34 8.89
N ASP A 452 16.71 13.17 9.12
CA ASP A 452 16.31 14.31 8.30
C ASP A 452 16.84 15.67 8.80
N ASP A 453 17.85 15.69 9.69
CA ASP A 453 18.58 16.91 10.03
C ASP A 453 19.89 17.02 9.22
N PRO A 454 19.90 17.72 8.08
CA PRO A 454 21.07 17.89 7.22
C PRO A 454 22.19 18.77 7.81
N VAL A 455 21.94 19.49 8.91
CA VAL A 455 22.90 20.47 9.47
C VAL A 455 23.78 19.84 10.58
N ASN A 456 23.25 18.89 11.35
CA ASN A 456 23.95 18.33 12.52
C ASN A 456 24.38 16.85 12.41
N SER A 457 23.91 16.12 11.40
CA SER A 457 24.18 14.68 11.27
C SER A 457 25.58 14.40 10.73
N GLY A 458 26.01 15.04 9.64
CA GLY A 458 27.26 14.77 8.90
C GLY A 458 28.49 14.26 9.68
N LYS A 459 29.12 15.15 10.47
CA LYS A 459 30.39 14.88 11.17
C LYS A 459 30.22 14.21 12.54
N LYS A 460 29.07 14.41 13.19
CA LYS A 460 28.75 13.80 14.49
C LYS A 460 28.35 12.33 14.32
N HIS A 461 27.67 11.99 13.21
CA HIS A 461 27.11 10.67 12.90
C HIS A 461 28.16 9.60 12.57
N LEU A 462 29.16 9.89 11.72
CA LEU A 462 30.29 8.97 11.52
C LEU A 462 31.10 8.78 12.82
N LYS A 463 31.15 9.79 13.69
CA LYS A 463 31.81 9.70 15.01
C LYS A 463 30.99 8.90 16.02
N ASP A 464 29.66 8.99 15.98
CA ASP A 464 28.74 8.23 16.83
C ASP A 464 28.61 6.77 16.36
N LEU A 465 28.80 6.49 15.06
CA LEU A 465 29.02 5.13 14.51
C LEU A 465 30.35 4.51 14.98
N LYS A 466 31.38 5.31 15.27
CA LYS A 466 32.67 4.85 15.79
C LYS A 466 32.59 4.41 17.26
N ASP A 467 31.62 4.92 18.04
CA ASP A 467 31.44 4.52 19.43
C ASP A 467 30.51 3.32 19.57
N THR A 468 31.15 2.15 19.54
CA THR A 468 30.50 0.83 19.50
C THR A 468 30.42 0.17 20.88
N ASN A 469 30.80 0.88 21.95
CA ASN A 469 30.59 0.44 23.31
C ASN A 469 29.13 0.69 23.72
N VAL A 470 28.36 -0.38 23.83
CA VAL A 470 26.92 -0.39 24.17
C VAL A 470 26.59 0.37 25.47
N SER A 471 27.58 0.55 26.36
CA SER A 471 27.44 1.24 27.65
C SER A 471 27.70 2.76 27.59
N LYS A 472 28.26 3.30 26.50
CA LYS A 472 28.60 4.75 26.39
C LYS A 472 28.31 5.39 25.03
N GLY A 473 28.07 4.62 23.96
CA GLY A 473 27.82 5.13 22.61
C GLY A 473 26.34 5.23 22.20
N ASN A 474 26.05 6.18 21.30
CA ASN A 474 24.76 6.32 20.60
C ASN A 474 24.67 5.49 19.29
N GLY A 475 25.71 4.70 18.96
CA GLY A 475 25.86 3.99 17.67
C GLY A 475 25.08 2.68 17.50
N LEU A 476 25.02 2.21 16.24
CA LEU A 476 24.28 1.04 15.71
C LEU A 476 24.10 -0.11 16.72
N LYS A 477 22.84 -0.49 16.96
CA LYS A 477 22.50 -1.60 17.87
C LYS A 477 21.96 -2.79 17.10
N LEU A 478 22.29 -3.98 17.60
CA LEU A 478 21.68 -5.21 17.15
C LEU A 478 20.35 -5.41 17.91
N TYR A 479 19.23 -5.38 17.19
CA TYR A 479 17.89 -5.56 17.78
C TYR A 479 17.40 -7.01 17.65
N TYR A 480 17.81 -7.69 16.58
CA TYR A 480 17.42 -9.07 16.30
C TYR A 480 18.65 -9.93 16.04
N LYS A 481 18.48 -11.24 16.18
CA LYS A 481 19.49 -12.19 15.73
C LYS A 481 19.69 -12.01 14.21
N PRO A 482 20.93 -11.80 13.72
CA PRO A 482 21.19 -11.66 12.29
C PRO A 482 20.60 -12.84 11.50
N GLY A 483 19.98 -12.54 10.37
CA GLY A 483 19.31 -13.50 9.47
C GLY A 483 17.90 -13.93 9.90
N THR A 484 17.39 -13.49 11.05
CA THR A 484 16.05 -13.94 11.52
C THR A 484 14.90 -13.02 11.14
N LYS A 485 15.17 -11.73 10.91
CA LYS A 485 14.18 -10.71 10.56
C LYS A 485 14.82 -9.65 9.66
N SER A 486 13.98 -8.96 8.87
CA SER A 486 14.39 -7.84 8.05
C SER A 486 13.98 -6.54 8.74
N ARG A 487 14.92 -5.59 8.75
CA ARG A 487 14.69 -4.23 9.20
C ARG A 487 15.51 -3.30 8.33
N TYR A 488 14.83 -2.47 7.54
CA TYR A 488 15.46 -1.50 6.67
C TYR A 488 16.41 -0.60 7.46
N SER A 489 17.64 -0.43 6.97
CA SER A 489 18.72 0.27 7.69
C SER A 489 19.67 0.95 6.69
N GLY A 490 19.80 2.27 6.80
CA GLY A 490 20.77 3.05 6.02
C GLY A 490 22.18 2.97 6.61
N GLY A 491 22.31 2.94 7.92
CA GLY A 491 23.54 2.70 8.68
C GLY A 491 24.14 1.31 8.44
N GLY A 492 23.33 0.30 8.12
CA GLY A 492 23.82 -0.97 7.57
C GLY A 492 24.56 -0.78 6.24
N TYR A 493 24.05 0.07 5.35
CA TYR A 493 24.73 0.46 4.11
C TYR A 493 25.94 1.38 4.35
N SER A 494 25.89 2.24 5.37
CA SER A 494 27.07 2.99 5.81
C SER A 494 28.21 2.06 6.24
N ILE A 495 27.92 0.93 6.90
CA ILE A 495 28.95 -0.09 7.16
C ILE A 495 29.48 -0.69 5.84
N VAL A 496 28.62 -0.97 4.86
CA VAL A 496 29.06 -1.47 3.55
C VAL A 496 30.03 -0.48 2.91
N GLN A 497 29.71 0.81 2.89
CA GLN A 497 30.61 1.87 2.40
C GLN A 497 32.00 1.78 3.03
N GLU A 498 32.08 1.71 4.36
CA GLU A 498 33.36 1.65 5.08
C GLU A 498 34.11 0.34 4.77
N ILE A 499 33.42 -0.79 4.60
CA ILE A 499 34.03 -2.05 4.15
C ILE A 499 34.63 -1.89 2.76
N LEU A 500 33.91 -1.27 1.82
CA LEU A 500 34.40 -1.07 0.46
C LEU A 500 35.64 -0.17 0.48
N THR A 501 35.57 1.00 1.12
CA THR A 501 36.68 1.97 1.19
C THR A 501 37.90 1.42 1.93
N GLU A 502 37.73 0.72 3.05
CA GLU A 502 38.88 0.16 3.76
C GLU A 502 39.52 -1.01 3.00
N ARG A 503 38.73 -1.79 2.25
CA ARG A 503 39.24 -2.92 1.48
C ARG A 503 40.06 -2.49 0.26
N THR A 504 39.59 -1.47 -0.45
CA THR A 504 40.23 -1.00 -1.69
C THR A 504 41.26 0.09 -1.43
N GLY A 505 41.17 0.81 -0.31
CA GLY A 505 41.98 1.99 -0.04
C GLY A 505 41.45 3.26 -0.71
N GLU A 506 40.34 3.18 -1.44
CA GLU A 506 39.80 4.27 -2.26
C GLU A 506 38.54 4.90 -1.64
N PRO A 507 38.35 6.23 -1.78
CA PRO A 507 37.12 6.90 -1.36
C PRO A 507 35.89 6.33 -2.07
N PHE A 508 34.77 6.24 -1.35
CA PHE A 508 33.53 5.70 -1.90
C PHE A 508 33.06 6.33 -3.23
N PRO A 509 33.12 7.67 -3.44
CA PRO A 509 32.80 8.26 -4.75
C PRO A 509 33.67 7.71 -5.89
N THR A 510 34.97 7.56 -5.68
CA THR A 510 35.91 6.99 -6.66
C THR A 510 35.53 5.56 -7.02
N LEU A 511 35.17 4.74 -6.02
CA LEU A 511 34.72 3.37 -6.25
C LEU A 511 33.45 3.30 -7.09
N MET A 512 32.50 4.22 -6.90
CA MET A 512 31.27 4.24 -7.70
C MET A 512 31.54 4.69 -9.13
N GLU A 513 32.48 5.63 -9.34
CA GLU A 513 32.93 6.01 -10.68
C GLU A 513 33.57 4.82 -11.42
N GLU A 514 34.50 4.12 -10.77
CA GLU A 514 35.26 3.02 -11.37
C GLU A 514 34.40 1.77 -11.62
N TYR A 515 33.62 1.33 -10.63
CA TYR A 515 32.95 0.03 -10.69
C TYR A 515 31.53 0.09 -11.25
N VAL A 516 30.93 1.28 -11.36
CA VAL A 516 29.53 1.45 -11.81
C VAL A 516 29.40 2.52 -12.89
N PHE A 517 29.74 3.79 -12.62
CA PHE A 517 29.37 4.88 -13.52
C PHE A 517 30.14 4.88 -14.84
N ASN A 518 31.46 4.70 -14.82
CA ASN A 518 32.27 4.66 -16.04
C ASN A 518 31.93 3.44 -16.91
N PRO A 519 31.84 2.20 -16.37
CA PRO A 519 31.44 1.03 -17.15
C PRO A 519 30.05 1.12 -17.77
N LEU A 520 29.11 1.80 -17.09
CA LEU A 520 27.73 1.96 -17.55
C LEU A 520 27.48 3.28 -18.30
N HIS A 521 28.53 4.08 -18.51
CA HIS A 521 28.45 5.41 -19.12
C HIS A 521 27.43 6.35 -18.47
N MET A 522 27.26 6.27 -17.15
CA MET A 522 26.36 7.10 -16.36
C MET A 522 26.99 8.47 -16.07
N LYS A 523 27.11 9.30 -17.12
CA LYS A 523 27.86 10.57 -17.10
C LYS A 523 27.25 11.67 -16.22
N ARG A 524 26.02 11.49 -15.75
CA ARG A 524 25.30 12.46 -14.91
C ARG A 524 25.06 11.91 -13.51
N SER A 525 25.83 10.93 -13.07
CA SER A 525 25.73 10.35 -11.73
C SER A 525 26.94 10.72 -10.88
N THR A 526 26.70 11.15 -9.64
CA THR A 526 27.78 11.49 -8.72
C THR A 526 27.36 11.35 -7.26
N PHE A 527 28.33 10.99 -6.41
CA PHE A 527 28.19 11.05 -4.95
C PHE A 527 28.78 12.33 -4.34
N ARG A 528 29.25 13.27 -5.18
CA ARG A 528 29.71 14.59 -4.73
C ARG A 528 28.57 15.36 -4.07
N GLN A 529 28.80 15.91 -2.86
CA GLN A 529 27.76 16.59 -2.07
C GLN A 529 27.79 18.13 -2.16
N ASN A 530 28.87 18.72 -2.68
CA ASN A 530 29.04 20.17 -2.82
C ASN A 530 28.57 20.68 -4.19
N LEU A 531 27.44 20.19 -4.68
CA LEU A 531 26.87 20.62 -5.97
C LEU A 531 26.24 22.02 -5.87
N THR A 532 26.41 22.80 -6.92
CA THR A 532 25.90 24.15 -7.12
C THR A 532 24.90 24.19 -8.27
N GLU A 533 24.25 25.33 -8.50
CA GLU A 533 23.37 25.51 -9.68
C GLU A 533 24.09 25.23 -11.01
N LYS A 534 25.40 25.51 -11.09
CA LYS A 534 26.23 25.26 -12.29
C LYS A 534 26.34 23.79 -12.65
N ASP A 535 26.08 22.89 -11.70
CA ASP A 535 26.07 21.44 -11.93
C ASP A 535 24.74 20.95 -12.53
N ASP A 536 23.78 21.85 -12.78
CA ASP A 536 22.41 21.57 -13.24
C ASP A 536 21.71 20.59 -12.28
N ARG A 537 21.64 20.95 -11.00
CA ARG A 537 20.85 20.24 -9.97
C ARG A 537 19.47 20.87 -9.79
N CYS A 538 18.49 20.09 -9.37
CA CYS A 538 17.19 20.63 -8.93
C CYS A 538 17.12 20.79 -7.42
N ASP A 539 16.61 21.94 -6.97
CA ASP A 539 16.26 22.17 -5.57
C ASP A 539 14.99 21.41 -5.19
N GLY A 540 14.90 21.06 -3.91
CA GLY A 540 13.76 20.36 -3.34
C GLY A 540 12.70 21.32 -2.82
N TYR A 541 11.44 20.90 -2.86
CA TYR A 541 10.29 21.71 -2.43
C TYR A 541 9.50 21.00 -1.32
N ASP A 542 8.94 21.78 -0.39
CA ASP A 542 8.08 21.28 0.68
C ASP A 542 6.65 20.94 0.19
N GLU A 543 5.80 20.43 1.09
CA GLU A 543 4.41 20.06 0.79
C GLU A 543 3.54 21.25 0.35
N LEU A 544 3.94 22.48 0.70
CA LEU A 544 3.25 23.71 0.32
C LEU A 544 3.70 24.23 -1.05
N GLY A 545 4.73 23.64 -1.66
CA GLY A 545 5.32 24.06 -2.92
C GLY A 545 6.34 25.19 -2.74
N LYS A 546 6.87 25.41 -1.54
CA LYS A 546 7.94 26.38 -1.29
C LYS A 546 9.29 25.71 -1.43
N ILE A 547 10.25 26.43 -2.01
CA ILE A 547 11.63 25.96 -2.12
C ILE A 547 12.21 25.73 -0.72
N LEU A 548 12.84 24.57 -0.52
CA LEU A 548 13.53 24.29 0.73
C LEU A 548 14.81 25.15 0.79
N PRO A 549 15.17 25.69 1.96
CA PRO A 549 16.37 26.51 2.10
C PRO A 549 17.62 25.78 1.58
N GLU A 550 18.49 26.51 0.89
CA GLU A 550 19.74 26.02 0.29
C GLU A 550 20.83 25.69 1.35
N LYS A 551 20.42 25.14 2.50
CA LYS A 551 21.37 24.66 3.50
C LYS A 551 22.07 23.45 2.91
N LYS A 552 23.40 23.54 2.73
CA LYS A 552 24.30 22.47 2.27
C LYS A 552 23.84 21.10 2.77
N PHE A 553 23.07 20.39 1.96
CA PHE A 553 22.59 19.05 2.27
C PHE A 553 23.75 18.08 2.06
N VAL A 554 24.63 17.98 3.05
CA VAL A 554 25.70 16.99 3.04
C VAL A 554 25.12 15.69 3.59
N THR A 555 24.94 14.69 2.72
CA THR A 555 24.54 13.34 3.15
C THR A 555 25.80 12.61 3.62
N PRO A 556 26.01 12.34 4.92
CA PRO A 556 27.19 11.59 5.38
C PRO A 556 27.18 10.13 4.90
N GLU A 557 25.98 9.56 4.73
CA GLU A 557 25.78 8.19 4.29
C GLU A 557 25.64 8.12 2.77
N LEU A 558 26.76 8.26 2.07
CA LEU A 558 26.76 8.31 0.61
C LEU A 558 26.13 7.05 0.01
N SER A 559 26.58 5.87 0.46
CA SER A 559 26.03 4.57 0.04
C SER A 559 24.54 4.38 0.27
N SER A 560 23.99 5.03 1.30
CA SER A 560 22.60 4.84 1.71
C SER A 560 21.65 5.82 1.05
N GLY A 561 22.11 7.05 0.73
CA GLY A 561 21.23 8.08 0.18
C GLY A 561 21.89 9.29 -0.51
N GLY A 562 23.20 9.27 -0.74
CA GLY A 562 23.96 10.44 -1.22
C GLY A 562 23.98 10.64 -2.74
N LEU A 563 23.32 9.80 -3.53
CA LEU A 563 23.40 9.84 -5.00
C LEU A 563 22.64 11.04 -5.57
N TRP A 564 23.32 11.79 -6.44
CA TRP A 564 22.73 12.71 -7.41
C TRP A 564 22.80 12.10 -8.81
N THR A 565 21.70 12.11 -9.55
CA THR A 565 21.56 11.34 -10.80
C THR A 565 20.41 11.85 -11.66
N THR A 566 20.28 11.32 -12.88
CA THR A 566 19.10 11.44 -13.75
C THR A 566 18.25 10.16 -13.73
N PRO A 567 16.97 10.22 -14.19
CA PRO A 567 16.15 9.02 -14.37
C PRO A 567 16.76 8.00 -15.34
N GLU A 568 17.45 8.47 -16.38
CA GLU A 568 18.11 7.62 -17.37
C GLU A 568 19.24 6.81 -16.76
N ASP A 569 20.15 7.43 -16.01
CA ASP A 569 21.29 6.75 -15.41
C ASP A 569 20.86 5.66 -14.41
N ILE A 570 19.86 5.94 -13.55
CA ILE A 570 19.26 4.92 -12.68
C ILE A 570 18.68 3.77 -13.52
N GLY A 571 17.99 4.12 -14.61
CA GLY A 571 17.36 3.17 -15.49
C GLY A 571 18.38 2.28 -16.20
N THR A 572 19.54 2.83 -16.57
CA THR A 572 20.67 2.08 -17.14
C THR A 572 21.14 0.99 -16.18
N LEU A 573 21.39 1.29 -14.90
CA LEU A 573 21.75 0.26 -13.91
C LEU A 573 20.68 -0.83 -13.81
N PHE A 574 19.42 -0.44 -13.62
CA PHE A 574 18.32 -1.40 -13.46
C PHE A 574 18.16 -2.28 -14.70
N ASN A 575 18.26 -1.69 -15.89
CA ASN A 575 18.21 -2.37 -17.16
C ASN A 575 19.38 -3.37 -17.32
N GLU A 576 20.59 -3.02 -16.86
CA GLU A 576 21.73 -3.93 -16.86
C GLU A 576 21.57 -5.09 -15.88
N VAL A 577 21.05 -4.87 -14.67
CA VAL A 577 20.70 -5.95 -13.74
C VAL A 577 19.65 -6.89 -14.36
N ALA A 578 18.65 -6.34 -15.05
CA ALA A 578 17.66 -7.12 -15.78
C ALA A 578 18.29 -7.96 -16.91
N LYS A 579 19.16 -7.37 -17.74
CA LYS A 579 19.90 -8.09 -18.79
C LYS A 579 20.78 -9.19 -18.21
N ALA A 580 21.51 -8.89 -17.13
CA ALA A 580 22.40 -9.82 -16.46
C ALA A 580 21.64 -11.05 -15.95
N LYS A 581 20.46 -10.88 -15.31
CA LYS A 581 19.60 -11.99 -14.88
C LYS A 581 19.15 -12.88 -16.06
N GLN A 582 19.09 -12.35 -17.27
CA GLN A 582 18.82 -13.11 -18.50
C GLN A 582 20.07 -13.67 -19.18
N GLY A 583 21.26 -13.49 -18.60
CA GLY A 583 22.54 -13.89 -19.20
C GLY A 583 22.95 -13.04 -20.42
N ARG A 584 22.52 -11.78 -20.48
CA ARG A 584 22.71 -10.86 -21.63
C ARG A 584 23.57 -9.63 -21.32
N SER A 585 24.19 -9.56 -20.14
CA SER A 585 25.03 -8.41 -19.75
C SER A 585 26.50 -8.80 -19.74
N GLU A 586 27.35 -7.88 -20.18
CA GLU A 586 28.82 -7.94 -20.03
C GLU A 586 29.29 -7.19 -18.78
N PHE A 587 28.40 -6.45 -18.13
CA PHE A 587 28.71 -5.66 -16.94
C PHE A 587 28.57 -6.46 -15.64
N LEU A 588 27.61 -7.37 -15.55
CA LEU A 588 27.38 -8.17 -14.35
C LEU A 588 27.09 -9.61 -14.76
N THR A 589 27.66 -10.58 -14.03
CA THR A 589 27.37 -12.00 -14.29
C THR A 589 25.91 -12.32 -13.99
N LYS A 590 25.41 -13.41 -14.57
CA LYS A 590 24.05 -13.88 -14.32
C LYS A 590 23.86 -14.26 -12.86
N GLU A 591 24.85 -14.92 -12.28
CA GLU A 591 24.89 -15.38 -10.89
C GLU A 591 24.79 -14.19 -9.93
N SER A 592 25.54 -13.11 -10.18
CA SER A 592 25.45 -11.88 -9.38
C SER A 592 24.10 -11.19 -9.51
N ALA A 593 23.52 -11.13 -10.71
CA ALA A 593 22.19 -10.54 -10.90
C ALA A 593 21.09 -11.36 -10.22
N GLU A 594 21.17 -12.69 -10.28
CA GLU A 594 20.29 -13.60 -9.53
C GLU A 594 20.46 -13.42 -8.03
N TYR A 595 21.69 -13.20 -7.55
CA TYR A 595 21.95 -12.89 -6.15
C TYR A 595 21.31 -11.56 -5.72
N LEU A 596 21.55 -10.46 -6.46
CA LEU A 596 20.95 -9.14 -6.18
C LEU A 596 19.42 -9.20 -6.10
N LEU A 597 18.82 -10.06 -6.94
CA LEU A 597 17.37 -10.24 -7.04
C LEU A 597 16.87 -11.51 -6.34
N SER A 598 17.66 -12.06 -5.41
CA SER A 598 17.26 -13.24 -4.64
C SER A 598 16.36 -12.83 -3.45
N PRO A 599 15.15 -13.42 -3.31
CA PRO A 599 14.27 -13.10 -2.19
C PRO A 599 14.86 -13.62 -0.89
N LYS A 600 14.99 -12.76 0.12
CA LYS A 600 15.46 -13.16 1.46
C LYS A 600 14.33 -13.38 2.45
N MET A 601 13.45 -12.38 2.61
CA MET A 601 12.31 -12.44 3.52
C MET A 601 11.33 -11.29 3.26
N SER A 602 10.20 -11.28 3.97
CA SER A 602 9.22 -10.18 3.91
C SER A 602 9.82 -8.86 4.38
N ALA A 603 9.57 -7.78 3.62
CA ALA A 603 9.96 -6.42 3.96
C ALA A 603 9.00 -5.83 5.00
N ALA A 604 9.29 -6.13 6.26
CA ALA A 604 8.39 -5.92 7.40
C ALA A 604 8.03 -4.43 7.68
N SER A 605 8.76 -3.48 7.08
CA SER A 605 8.61 -2.03 7.30
C SER A 605 8.18 -1.24 6.06
N LEU A 606 7.75 -1.90 4.98
CA LEU A 606 7.27 -1.22 3.77
C LEU A 606 5.74 -1.22 3.68
N THR A 607 5.18 -0.15 3.12
CA THR A 607 3.74 0.02 2.86
C THR A 607 3.21 -0.83 1.70
N VAL A 608 4.10 -1.54 1.01
CA VAL A 608 3.79 -2.44 -0.10
C VAL A 608 4.26 -3.85 0.26
N HIS A 609 3.44 -4.87 -0.01
CA HIS A 609 3.87 -6.27 0.10
C HIS A 609 5.08 -6.49 -0.80
N ALA A 610 6.25 -6.60 -0.17
CA ALA A 610 7.51 -6.75 -0.87
C ALA A 610 8.40 -7.74 -0.11
N LEU A 611 9.30 -8.38 -0.86
CA LEU A 611 10.40 -9.16 -0.31
C LEU A 611 11.65 -8.28 -0.36
N VAL A 612 12.44 -8.28 0.71
CA VAL A 612 13.81 -7.74 0.63
C VAL A 612 14.68 -8.68 -0.19
N ALA A 613 15.49 -8.08 -1.07
CA ALA A 613 16.63 -8.67 -1.74
C ALA A 613 17.88 -7.81 -1.42
N HIS A 614 18.99 -7.95 -2.15
CA HIS A 614 20.24 -7.24 -1.84
C HIS A 614 20.32 -5.90 -2.55
N GLY A 615 19.91 -4.84 -1.85
CA GLY A 615 19.83 -3.49 -2.40
C GLY A 615 18.62 -3.24 -3.30
N PHE A 616 17.74 -4.23 -3.44
CA PHE A 616 16.49 -4.16 -4.18
C PHE A 616 15.35 -4.75 -3.35
N PHE A 617 14.12 -4.43 -3.75
CA PHE A 617 12.92 -5.09 -3.28
C PHE A 617 12.27 -5.85 -4.43
N LEU A 618 11.55 -6.92 -4.11
CA LEU A 618 10.80 -7.72 -5.06
C LEU A 618 9.32 -7.63 -4.74
N ASN A 619 8.49 -7.47 -5.76
CA ASN A 619 7.04 -7.58 -5.66
C ASN A 619 6.58 -8.70 -6.60
N ARG A 620 5.81 -9.64 -6.06
CA ARG A 620 5.29 -10.80 -6.80
C ARG A 620 3.77 -10.71 -6.90
N THR A 621 3.27 -10.58 -8.12
CA THR A 621 1.84 -10.62 -8.41
C THR A 621 1.51 -11.83 -9.29
N GLY A 622 1.13 -12.94 -8.64
CA GLY A 622 0.93 -14.21 -9.32
C GLY A 622 2.26 -14.81 -9.81
N LYS A 623 2.41 -15.01 -11.12
CA LYS A 623 3.65 -15.49 -11.73
C LYS A 623 4.62 -14.36 -12.14
N THR A 624 4.16 -13.12 -12.07
CA THR A 624 4.95 -11.95 -12.49
C THR A 624 5.75 -11.43 -11.30
N GLU A 625 7.04 -11.21 -11.51
CA GLU A 625 7.95 -10.62 -10.52
C GLU A 625 8.49 -9.29 -11.03
N TYR A 626 8.37 -8.27 -10.20
CA TYR A 626 8.99 -6.95 -10.38
C TYR A 626 10.09 -6.79 -9.35
N PHE A 627 11.19 -6.17 -9.74
CA PHE A 627 12.19 -5.66 -8.81
C PHE A 627 12.19 -4.13 -8.85
N PHE A 628 12.34 -3.52 -7.68
CA PHE A 628 12.19 -2.07 -7.54
C PHE A 628 12.98 -1.53 -6.36
N HIS A 629 13.16 -0.22 -6.33
CA HIS A 629 13.57 0.49 -5.13
C HIS A 629 13.03 1.92 -5.16
N GLY A 630 12.55 2.42 -4.02
CA GLY A 630 12.13 3.80 -3.85
C GLY A 630 13.22 4.65 -3.21
N GLY A 631 13.20 5.95 -3.47
CA GLY A 631 14.09 6.90 -2.81
C GLY A 631 13.31 8.07 -2.25
N HIS A 632 13.67 8.44 -1.03
CA HIS A 632 13.11 9.58 -0.34
C HIS A 632 14.26 10.38 0.28
N THR A 633 14.32 11.66 -0.08
CA THR A 633 15.03 12.68 0.70
C THR A 633 14.12 13.89 0.85
N LYS A 634 14.43 14.77 1.81
CA LYS A 634 13.71 16.03 1.94
C LYS A 634 13.69 16.80 0.60
N GLY A 635 12.49 17.03 0.09
CA GLY A 635 12.21 17.72 -1.17
C GLY A 635 12.42 16.90 -2.44
N HIS A 636 12.73 15.60 -2.38
CA HIS A 636 12.85 14.76 -3.58
C HIS A 636 12.26 13.36 -3.35
N LYS A 637 11.58 12.84 -4.36
CA LYS A 637 11.03 11.47 -4.37
C LYS A 637 11.41 10.79 -5.66
N SER A 638 11.78 9.52 -5.58
CA SER A 638 12.21 8.73 -6.73
C SER A 638 11.70 7.29 -6.62
N LEU A 639 11.53 6.66 -7.78
CA LEU A 639 11.17 5.25 -7.89
C LEU A 639 11.76 4.67 -9.16
N ALA A 640 12.35 3.49 -9.07
CA ALA A 640 12.69 2.65 -10.21
C ALA A 640 12.04 1.28 -10.04
N ILE A 641 11.38 0.78 -11.09
CA ILE A 641 10.70 -0.51 -11.08
C ILE A 641 10.77 -1.19 -12.45
N PHE A 642 11.19 -2.45 -12.45
CA PHE A 642 11.53 -3.21 -13.65
C PHE A 642 11.04 -4.65 -13.54
N ASN A 643 10.77 -5.26 -14.69
CA ASN A 643 10.56 -6.69 -14.82
C ASN A 643 11.79 -7.30 -15.54
N ALA A 644 12.55 -8.13 -14.82
CA ALA A 644 13.79 -8.68 -15.35
C ALA A 644 13.59 -9.73 -16.44
N GLU A 645 12.43 -10.40 -16.52
CA GLU A 645 12.14 -11.43 -17.53
C GLU A 645 11.65 -10.82 -18.84
N LYS A 646 10.80 -9.78 -18.73
CA LYS A 646 10.18 -9.11 -19.87
C LYS A 646 10.98 -7.91 -20.40
N GLY A 647 11.96 -7.43 -19.62
CA GLY A 647 12.85 -6.36 -20.05
C GLY A 647 12.18 -4.99 -20.21
N TYR A 648 11.12 -4.73 -19.44
CA TYR A 648 10.49 -3.40 -19.37
C TYR A 648 10.61 -2.82 -17.96
N GLY A 649 10.56 -1.50 -17.85
CA GLY A 649 10.65 -0.81 -16.58
C GLY A 649 10.52 0.70 -16.72
N VAL A 650 10.49 1.39 -15.59
CA VAL A 650 10.40 2.85 -15.54
C VAL A 650 11.17 3.39 -14.35
N VAL A 651 11.74 4.58 -14.55
CA VAL A 651 12.27 5.43 -13.49
C VAL A 651 11.51 6.74 -13.48
N ILE A 652 11.07 7.17 -12.30
CA ILE A 652 10.35 8.43 -12.10
C ILE A 652 11.01 9.18 -10.95
N MET A 653 11.39 10.44 -11.16
CA MET A 653 12.02 11.30 -10.15
C MET A 653 11.31 12.65 -10.09
N THR A 654 11.14 13.19 -8.88
CA THR A 654 10.46 14.45 -8.61
C THR A 654 11.21 15.24 -7.55
N ASN A 655 11.04 16.57 -7.55
CA ASN A 655 11.67 17.47 -6.59
C ASN A 655 10.66 18.14 -5.63
N SER A 656 9.71 17.37 -5.09
CA SER A 656 8.74 17.86 -4.11
C SER A 656 8.41 16.81 -3.05
N GLU A 657 8.07 17.24 -1.83
CA GLU A 657 7.53 16.37 -0.78
C GLU A 657 6.28 15.60 -1.23
N ASN A 658 5.45 16.23 -2.06
CA ASN A 658 4.22 15.64 -2.60
C ASN A 658 4.48 14.64 -3.75
N GLY A 659 5.73 14.49 -4.19
CA GLY A 659 6.11 13.74 -5.39
C GLY A 659 5.67 12.27 -5.41
N SER A 660 5.60 11.61 -4.24
CA SER A 660 5.20 10.20 -4.14
C SER A 660 3.81 9.93 -4.73
N LYS A 661 2.84 10.82 -4.50
CA LYS A 661 1.47 10.66 -5.03
C LYS A 661 1.47 10.69 -6.55
N LEU A 662 2.23 11.64 -7.12
CA LEU A 662 2.36 11.80 -8.56
C LEU A 662 3.07 10.60 -9.20
N ILE A 663 4.16 10.11 -8.60
CA ILE A 663 4.88 8.90 -9.04
C ILE A 663 3.92 7.72 -9.18
N TRP A 664 3.11 7.44 -8.15
CA TRP A 664 2.17 6.32 -8.18
C TRP A 664 1.04 6.48 -9.20
N ARG A 665 0.61 7.71 -9.51
CA ARG A 665 -0.37 7.97 -10.56
C ARG A 665 0.24 7.71 -11.94
N ILE A 666 1.42 8.27 -12.21
CA ILE A 666 2.13 8.11 -13.49
C ILE A 666 2.46 6.64 -13.76
N LEU A 667 2.99 5.95 -12.76
CA LEU A 667 3.36 4.55 -12.87
C LEU A 667 2.17 3.66 -13.25
N ARG A 668 0.99 3.93 -12.66
CA ARG A 668 -0.25 3.23 -13.04
C ARG A 668 -0.62 3.50 -14.49
N THR A 669 -0.58 4.75 -14.94
CA THR A 669 -0.85 5.10 -16.35
C THR A 669 0.10 4.39 -17.30
N ILE A 670 1.41 4.49 -17.08
CA ILE A 670 2.44 3.83 -17.91
C ILE A 670 2.22 2.33 -17.93
N SER A 671 1.93 1.70 -16.79
CA SER A 671 1.71 0.26 -16.73
C SER A 671 0.50 -0.21 -17.55
N VAL A 672 -0.54 0.61 -17.65
CA VAL A 672 -1.73 0.30 -18.45
C VAL A 672 -1.45 0.51 -19.93
N ASP A 673 -0.85 1.65 -20.28
CA ASP A 673 -0.57 2.03 -21.68
C ASP A 673 0.44 1.07 -22.32
N GLU A 674 1.47 0.68 -21.57
CA GLU A 674 2.49 -0.29 -21.97
C GLU A 674 2.05 -1.75 -21.78
N LYS A 675 0.82 -1.99 -21.28
CA LYS A 675 0.22 -3.32 -21.06
C LYS A 675 1.08 -4.23 -20.18
N TRP A 676 1.62 -3.70 -19.09
CA TRP A 676 2.43 -4.45 -18.14
C TRP A 676 1.60 -5.51 -17.41
N ASP A 677 2.20 -6.67 -17.17
CA ASP A 677 1.55 -7.81 -16.52
C ASP A 677 1.19 -7.53 -15.06
N LYS A 678 -0.10 -7.63 -14.69
CA LYS A 678 -0.61 -7.58 -13.30
C LYS A 678 0.06 -6.52 -12.39
N PHE A 679 0.48 -5.39 -12.98
CA PHE A 679 1.05 -4.28 -12.25
C PHE A 679 -0.07 -3.43 -11.69
N VAL A 680 -0.85 -3.96 -10.75
CA VAL A 680 -1.76 -3.12 -9.96
C VAL A 680 -1.87 -3.72 -8.57
N ASN A 681 -1.20 -3.09 -7.61
CA ASN A 681 -1.58 -3.18 -6.21
C ASN A 681 -2.62 -2.09 -5.93
#